data_AF-A0A2T3ZYR8-F1
#
_entry.id   AF-A0A2T3ZYR8-F1
#
_cell.length_a   1.000
_cell.length_b   1.000
_cell.length_c   1.000
_cell.angle_alpha   90.00
_cell.angle_beta   90.00
_cell.angle_gamma   90.00
#
_symmetry.space_group_name_H-M   'P 1'
#
loop_
_entity.id
_entity.type
_entity.pdbx_description
1 polymer ?
#
loop_
_entity_poly.entity_id
_entity_poly.type
_entity_poly.pdbx_seq_one_letter_code
_entity_poly.pdbx_strand_id
1 'polypeptide(L)'
;MPSQKLPFHIAIVGGGIGGLCAALSIHHHCPKDGSVIIDVYEQAPEYKEIGAGLGIGVNAAKLLHRIGVGEDLNKISGHRNGIWISFRRYDTGSEIVTVPVDDRQEIRQSPVHRAEFLSLLFDHVKQRNAATLHINKKCIELKDQGNFVELCFADGTTTTADLVVGCDGIHSNIRSQFRSDNPKYSGRMCYRGLVPIKDLESWWPFDSYSVSWLGPDKHFLAFPISKNTLLNIVAFVYSDDDRTKESWTATGHRSEVQREFESFDTTVRKTISFMNENPSKWILNDRELLDQWVYGDGKIVLMGDAAHAMLPHQGAGAGQAIEDGYILGRSIADYLAASPERDIHALQKWMQLYQDVRLPRAQKAQATARQAGEVYEMQTAEMKGKNYEDCLPLVRDSLKDRMQWIWTGDIEAEYAAKKQLLEDESNTQVDAVSDRKDGPRKRRRATVACRSCRQRKTKCDHIVPAQASDEMLRGMTKSAQVYIRSLERRVRNFEDIQRDAKKYHHSQQMQQQPAPTVQTISPVPSTSQYEATKMPPIQRPVRPTGWSASHSQQQQQPQHQNILPTTPDIFLSGKAGESFTQLILNAMNNPSVKLDAQSFSSPRDGSVDVRGSDNLFSPPANVRELLQIYFDFHHELTPIFHVPSIMAQFEQVLSNRVSSANSDHVYILAILNMICALAEAHSRQNHGDSDITSRKYYNTAMQLMQPNLLSDWKIEKVQALLLGARYLQSSSYSDECWTVLGLAIRIAYDLELHRPPDPDQFDCIDQEVRKRVWYACFGLDKLLSMIYGRPAATSTATFTTPPPEDLDDDCIRPNRLLFPSVHTTSSMSFFLQVSKLYRLLEAITMLGDQPALADLVRLDEEFETWQAEVPVRLRIREASLRGDEAALILALRANMVCILIHRQSLVSGLSALSSVSSSSIPSTKGWEGGRLRTSMLQRSRQICVSTAEETIRLVAERHEQTKSAMGPSWFNLYYLFTSILIIVSHVVDPDFQDDRSALMHLDQAVNMIRQMSVNHLCAQRAYAFLQQLLGVLDRTMPEDRRRSLERYSTPPTVMTGSNRGAAETTIYSNCTTMTADEAMEDGGVDLWSLWDTTQDLTMDLGSQLELHSSLGSATWSWGVENPGAESLMQSPTALSGIPG
;
A
#
# COMPACT_ATOMS: atom_id res chain seq x y z
N MET A 1 30.28 -39.45 11.26
CA MET A 1 29.27 -38.98 10.28
C MET A 1 29.88 -37.81 9.53
N PRO A 2 29.58 -37.60 8.23
CA PRO A 2 29.93 -36.33 7.59
C PRO A 2 29.17 -35.20 8.30
N SER A 3 29.81 -34.04 8.47
CA SER A 3 29.15 -32.85 8.97
C SER A 3 28.08 -32.41 7.97
N GLN A 4 26.84 -32.23 8.42
CA GLN A 4 25.82 -31.59 7.59
C GLN A 4 26.25 -30.13 7.37
N LYS A 5 26.72 -29.82 6.15
CA LYS A 5 26.90 -28.45 5.71
C LYS A 5 25.52 -27.79 5.65
N LEU A 6 25.41 -26.59 6.22
CA LEU A 6 24.22 -25.74 6.07
C LEU A 6 23.92 -25.52 4.57
N PRO A 7 22.68 -25.23 4.15
CA PRO A 7 22.39 -24.80 2.76
C PRO A 7 23.17 -23.52 2.39
N PHE A 8 23.36 -23.25 1.10
CA PHE A 8 23.90 -21.98 0.58
C PHE A 8 22.72 -21.05 0.30
N HIS A 9 22.71 -19.86 0.89
CA HIS A 9 21.53 -19.00 0.90
C HIS A 9 21.68 -17.79 -0.02
N ILE A 10 20.75 -17.66 -0.96
CA ILE A 10 20.73 -16.60 -1.98
C ILE A 10 19.48 -15.75 -1.78
N ALA A 11 19.67 -14.46 -1.48
CA ALA A 11 18.61 -13.46 -1.34
C ALA A 11 18.53 -12.58 -2.60
N ILE A 12 17.49 -12.74 -3.39
CA ILE A 12 17.20 -11.89 -4.56
C ILE A 12 16.27 -10.76 -4.11
N VAL A 13 16.67 -9.51 -4.30
CA VAL A 13 15.88 -8.33 -3.90
C VAL A 13 15.30 -7.69 -5.16
N GLY A 14 13.98 -7.59 -5.22
CA GLY A 14 13.20 -7.25 -6.41
C GLY A 14 12.60 -8.50 -7.08
N GLY A 15 11.28 -8.63 -7.00
CA GLY A 15 10.47 -9.72 -7.59
C GLY A 15 9.93 -9.42 -8.98
N GLY A 16 10.43 -8.37 -9.66
CA GLY A 16 10.12 -8.13 -11.06
C GLY A 16 10.70 -9.20 -12.01
N ILE A 17 10.43 -9.06 -13.31
CA ILE A 17 10.82 -10.00 -14.38
C ILE A 17 12.28 -10.49 -14.25
N GLY A 18 13.24 -9.59 -13.99
CA GLY A 18 14.66 -9.97 -13.83
C GLY A 18 14.91 -10.90 -12.65
N GLY A 19 14.33 -10.62 -11.49
CA GLY A 19 14.50 -11.41 -10.26
C GLY A 19 13.83 -12.79 -10.36
N LEU A 20 12.63 -12.88 -10.95
CA LEU A 20 11.98 -14.17 -11.19
C LEU A 20 12.71 -15.01 -12.24
N CYS A 21 13.24 -14.39 -13.30
CA CYS A 21 14.11 -15.08 -14.27
C CYS A 21 15.42 -15.54 -13.64
N ALA A 22 16.00 -14.78 -12.71
CA ALA A 22 17.18 -15.20 -11.94
C ALA A 22 16.85 -16.39 -11.03
N ALA A 23 15.77 -16.33 -10.25
CA ALA A 23 15.31 -17.44 -9.41
C ALA A 23 15.12 -18.74 -10.22
N LEU A 24 14.43 -18.67 -11.36
CA LEU A 24 14.23 -19.81 -12.26
C LEU A 24 15.55 -20.33 -12.87
N SER A 25 16.49 -19.44 -13.19
CA SER A 25 17.78 -19.80 -13.79
C SER A 25 18.73 -20.43 -12.78
N ILE A 26 18.79 -19.90 -11.55
CA ILE A 26 19.57 -20.48 -10.45
C ILE A 26 18.98 -21.86 -10.09
N HIS A 27 17.65 -21.99 -9.95
CA HIS A 27 16.99 -23.28 -9.75
C HIS A 27 17.15 -24.25 -10.95
N HIS A 28 17.36 -23.76 -12.17
CA HIS A 28 17.63 -24.63 -13.33
C HIS A 28 19.06 -25.17 -13.31
N HIS A 29 20.06 -24.34 -12.94
CA HIS A 29 21.48 -24.71 -12.99
C HIS A 29 22.03 -25.34 -11.69
N CYS A 30 21.49 -25.00 -10.52
CA CYS A 30 22.00 -25.45 -9.23
C CYS A 30 21.41 -26.80 -8.77
N PRO A 31 22.05 -27.50 -7.81
CA PRO A 31 21.54 -28.73 -7.23
C PRO A 31 20.17 -28.57 -6.56
N LYS A 32 19.31 -29.59 -6.68
CA LYS A 32 17.92 -29.61 -6.16
C LYS A 32 17.76 -30.53 -4.94
N ASP A 33 18.87 -30.81 -4.25
CA ASP A 33 18.98 -31.67 -3.08
C ASP A 33 18.77 -30.93 -1.75
N GLY A 34 18.46 -29.62 -1.80
CA GLY A 34 18.35 -28.74 -0.64
C GLY A 34 19.69 -28.12 -0.20
N SER A 35 20.78 -28.31 -0.95
CA SER A 35 22.07 -27.65 -0.67
C SER A 35 22.09 -26.15 -1.02
N VAL A 36 21.06 -25.64 -1.69
CA VAL A 36 20.84 -24.23 -2.03
C VAL A 36 19.43 -23.80 -1.62
N ILE A 37 19.30 -22.64 -1.00
CA ILE A 37 18.03 -21.95 -0.71
C ILE A 37 18.01 -20.63 -1.48
N ILE A 38 16.86 -20.32 -2.08
CA ILE A 38 16.63 -19.10 -2.86
C ILE A 38 15.39 -18.42 -2.30
N ASP A 39 15.53 -17.18 -1.87
CA ASP A 39 14.44 -16.31 -1.43
C ASP A 39 14.37 -15.07 -2.32
N VAL A 40 13.16 -14.67 -2.73
CA VAL A 40 12.89 -13.44 -3.48
C VAL A 40 12.14 -12.47 -2.57
N TYR A 41 12.67 -11.27 -2.40
CA TYR A 41 12.15 -10.21 -1.56
C TYR A 41 11.59 -9.08 -2.42
N GLU A 42 10.26 -9.02 -2.56
CA GLU A 42 9.54 -7.97 -3.28
C GLU A 42 9.00 -6.91 -2.31
N GLN A 43 9.12 -5.63 -2.66
CA GLN A 43 8.64 -4.50 -1.85
C GLN A 43 7.12 -4.32 -1.93
N ALA A 44 6.48 -4.71 -3.04
CA ALA A 44 5.04 -4.66 -3.21
C ALA A 44 4.31 -5.69 -2.32
N PRO A 45 3.03 -5.43 -1.95
CA PRO A 45 2.19 -6.41 -1.26
C PRO A 45 1.79 -7.60 -2.13
N GLU A 46 1.93 -7.49 -3.46
CA GLU A 46 1.51 -8.52 -4.40
C GLU A 46 2.27 -8.41 -5.73
N TYR A 47 2.34 -9.53 -6.46
CA TYR A 47 2.97 -9.61 -7.78
C TYR A 47 1.99 -9.13 -8.88
N LYS A 48 1.54 -7.87 -8.78
CA LYS A 48 0.76 -7.18 -9.82
C LYS A 48 1.55 -5.99 -10.37
N GLU A 49 1.84 -6.01 -11.67
CA GLU A 49 2.46 -4.89 -12.37
C GLU A 49 1.46 -4.19 -13.30
N ILE A 50 1.23 -2.89 -13.07
CA ILE A 50 0.61 -2.02 -14.07
C ILE A 50 1.67 -1.77 -15.15
N GLY A 51 1.44 -2.23 -16.39
CA GLY A 51 2.45 -2.08 -17.43
C GLY A 51 1.99 -2.51 -18.82
N ALA A 52 2.05 -1.57 -19.76
CA ALA A 52 1.82 -1.81 -21.18
C ALA A 52 2.97 -2.64 -21.81
N GLY A 53 2.86 -2.95 -23.10
CA GLY A 53 3.62 -3.98 -23.82
C GLY A 53 5.15 -3.95 -23.66
N LEU A 54 5.73 -5.14 -23.65
CA LEU A 54 7.18 -5.43 -23.54
C LEU A 54 7.59 -6.39 -24.66
N GLY A 55 8.74 -6.17 -25.30
CA GLY A 55 9.34 -7.08 -26.28
C GLY A 55 10.42 -7.97 -25.67
N ILE A 56 10.35 -9.29 -25.89
CA ILE A 56 11.42 -10.24 -25.58
C ILE A 56 12.14 -10.65 -26.86
N GLY A 57 13.43 -10.31 -26.96
CA GLY A 57 14.28 -10.63 -28.11
C GLY A 57 14.66 -12.12 -28.21
N VAL A 58 14.94 -12.62 -29.41
CA VAL A 58 15.28 -14.04 -29.66
C VAL A 58 16.47 -14.56 -28.84
N ASN A 59 17.44 -13.70 -28.51
CA ASN A 59 18.54 -13.99 -27.59
C ASN A 59 18.03 -14.37 -26.19
N ALA A 60 17.08 -13.61 -25.66
CA ALA A 60 16.48 -13.87 -24.34
C ALA A 60 15.46 -15.01 -24.40
N ALA A 61 14.69 -15.11 -25.49
CA ALA A 61 13.79 -16.24 -25.73
C ALA A 61 14.56 -17.58 -25.76
N LYS A 62 15.72 -17.66 -26.44
CA LYS A 62 16.60 -18.85 -26.42
C LYS A 62 16.93 -19.31 -24.98
N LEU A 63 17.18 -18.38 -24.07
CA LEU A 63 17.44 -18.68 -22.66
C LEU A 63 16.18 -19.12 -21.91
N LEU A 64 15.03 -18.48 -22.17
CA LEU A 64 13.73 -18.89 -21.61
C LEU A 64 13.29 -20.28 -22.10
N HIS A 65 13.54 -20.64 -23.35
CA HIS A 65 13.35 -22.02 -23.86
C HIS A 65 14.24 -23.02 -23.10
N ARG A 66 15.54 -22.69 -22.90
CA ARG A 66 16.48 -23.56 -22.16
C ARG A 66 16.08 -23.82 -20.71
N ILE A 67 15.56 -22.81 -20.00
CA ILE A 67 15.01 -23.00 -18.65
C ILE A 67 13.56 -23.54 -18.64
N GLY A 68 13.02 -23.95 -19.80
CA GLY A 68 11.72 -24.60 -19.92
C GLY A 68 10.51 -23.67 -19.72
N VAL A 69 10.62 -22.40 -20.12
CA VAL A 69 9.58 -21.35 -20.01
C VAL A 69 9.09 -20.89 -21.40
N GLY A 70 9.85 -21.20 -22.44
CA GLY A 70 9.62 -20.72 -23.81
C GLY A 70 8.29 -21.12 -24.45
N GLU A 71 7.80 -22.35 -24.21
CA GLU A 71 6.50 -22.77 -24.74
C GLU A 71 5.33 -21.91 -24.23
N ASP A 72 5.31 -21.59 -22.94
CA ASP A 72 4.24 -20.80 -22.35
C ASP A 72 4.38 -19.31 -22.73
N LEU A 73 5.61 -18.79 -22.81
CA LEU A 73 5.89 -17.48 -23.42
C LEU A 73 5.31 -17.39 -24.84
N ASN A 74 5.50 -18.45 -25.64
CA ASN A 74 4.97 -18.53 -27.00
C ASN A 74 3.44 -18.53 -27.04
N LYS A 75 2.77 -19.13 -26.05
CA LYS A 75 1.30 -19.15 -25.94
C LYS A 75 0.72 -17.75 -25.66
N ILE A 76 1.44 -16.87 -24.96
CA ILE A 76 1.00 -15.48 -24.68
C ILE A 76 1.45 -14.47 -25.75
N SER A 77 2.57 -14.73 -26.43
CA SER A 77 3.15 -13.90 -27.49
C SER A 77 2.19 -13.69 -28.68
N GLY A 78 1.74 -14.77 -29.32
CA GLY A 78 0.99 -14.72 -30.58
C GLY A 78 1.79 -15.14 -31.82
N HIS A 79 1.39 -14.70 -33.02
CA HIS A 79 2.02 -15.08 -34.29
C HIS A 79 3.01 -14.04 -34.83
N ARG A 80 4.01 -14.51 -35.59
CA ARG A 80 5.10 -13.72 -36.20
C ARG A 80 5.33 -14.13 -37.65
N ASN A 81 6.05 -13.28 -38.39
CA ASN A 81 6.28 -13.44 -39.83
C ASN A 81 7.77 -13.27 -40.25
N GLY A 82 8.71 -13.10 -39.32
CA GLY A 82 10.12 -12.79 -39.60
C GLY A 82 10.48 -11.30 -39.63
N ILE A 83 9.64 -10.41 -39.08
CA ILE A 83 9.88 -8.96 -39.02
C ILE A 83 9.90 -8.50 -37.54
N TRP A 84 10.93 -7.73 -37.16
CA TRP A 84 11.00 -7.10 -35.85
C TRP A 84 10.29 -5.74 -35.82
N ILE A 85 10.82 -4.78 -36.58
CA ILE A 85 10.24 -3.45 -36.78
C ILE A 85 10.27 -3.10 -38.28
N SER A 86 9.15 -2.59 -38.81
CA SER A 86 9.13 -1.79 -40.04
C SER A 86 9.25 -0.30 -39.67
N PHE A 87 10.35 0.33 -40.07
CA PHE A 87 10.56 1.77 -39.87
C PHE A 87 10.01 2.54 -41.07
N ARG A 88 9.15 3.51 -40.80
CA ARG A 88 8.34 4.24 -41.79
C ARG A 88 8.52 5.75 -41.65
N ARG A 89 8.27 6.47 -42.74
CA ARG A 89 8.26 7.94 -42.73
C ARG A 89 7.12 8.46 -41.86
N TYR A 90 7.36 9.53 -41.11
CA TYR A 90 6.28 10.12 -40.30
C TYR A 90 5.15 10.69 -41.15
N ASP A 91 5.44 11.26 -42.33
CA ASP A 91 4.50 12.07 -43.11
C ASP A 91 3.57 11.26 -44.02
N THR A 92 4.14 10.37 -44.82
CA THR A 92 3.48 9.55 -45.86
C THR A 92 3.25 8.11 -45.43
N GLY A 93 3.83 7.71 -44.29
CA GLY A 93 3.83 6.32 -43.83
C GLY A 93 4.60 5.34 -44.72
N SER A 94 5.35 5.78 -45.75
CA SER A 94 6.11 4.87 -46.62
C SER A 94 7.26 4.19 -45.87
N GLU A 95 7.70 3.02 -46.33
CA GLU A 95 8.84 2.33 -45.71
C GLU A 95 10.16 3.10 -45.89
N ILE A 96 10.95 3.17 -44.82
CA ILE A 96 12.35 3.60 -44.81
C ILE A 96 13.24 2.35 -44.86
N VAL A 97 13.02 1.43 -43.93
CA VAL A 97 13.69 0.12 -43.83
C VAL A 97 12.86 -0.82 -42.95
N THR A 98 12.69 -2.06 -43.36
CA THR A 98 12.15 -3.12 -42.50
C THR A 98 13.28 -4.03 -42.02
N VAL A 99 13.40 -4.23 -40.70
CA VAL A 99 14.44 -5.04 -40.07
C VAL A 99 13.94 -6.48 -39.88
N PRO A 100 14.50 -7.46 -40.61
CA PRO A 100 14.11 -8.87 -40.48
C PRO A 100 14.67 -9.49 -39.20
N VAL A 101 14.08 -10.61 -38.81
CA VAL A 101 14.52 -11.44 -37.68
C VAL A 101 14.23 -12.90 -37.97
N ASP A 102 15.11 -13.81 -37.56
CA ASP A 102 14.82 -15.25 -37.61
C ASP A 102 13.98 -15.63 -36.38
N ASP A 103 12.66 -15.57 -36.54
CA ASP A 103 11.67 -15.87 -35.49
C ASP A 103 10.56 -16.83 -35.96
N ARG A 104 10.83 -17.57 -37.04
CA ARG A 104 9.89 -18.48 -37.71
C ARG A 104 9.90 -19.91 -37.16
N GLN A 105 10.68 -20.15 -36.10
CA GLN A 105 10.86 -21.46 -35.46
C GLN A 105 10.25 -21.46 -34.04
N GLU A 106 10.60 -22.45 -33.23
CA GLU A 106 10.18 -22.55 -31.83
C GLU A 106 10.63 -21.34 -31.00
N ILE A 107 11.89 -20.91 -31.17
CA ILE A 107 12.42 -19.69 -30.53
C ILE A 107 12.05 -18.48 -31.41
N ARG A 108 11.35 -17.50 -30.83
CA ARG A 108 10.84 -16.34 -31.58
C ARG A 108 10.71 -15.05 -30.75
N GLN A 109 10.64 -13.90 -31.43
CA GLN A 109 10.37 -12.61 -30.80
C GLN A 109 9.02 -12.65 -30.09
N SER A 110 9.00 -12.25 -28.83
CA SER A 110 7.81 -12.32 -27.98
C SER A 110 7.45 -10.97 -27.36
N PRO A 111 6.77 -10.10 -28.13
CA PRO A 111 6.00 -8.99 -27.57
C PRO A 111 4.79 -9.51 -26.79
N VAL A 112 4.67 -9.08 -25.54
CA VAL A 112 3.74 -9.57 -24.52
C VAL A 112 3.22 -8.43 -23.65
N HIS A 113 2.07 -8.60 -23.00
CA HIS A 113 1.66 -7.67 -21.93
C HIS A 113 2.52 -7.92 -20.68
N ARG A 114 3.02 -6.86 -20.04
CA ARG A 114 4.03 -6.97 -18.97
C ARG A 114 3.52 -7.83 -17.80
N ALA A 115 2.29 -7.58 -17.37
CA ALA A 115 1.62 -8.36 -16.33
C ALA A 115 1.41 -9.84 -16.71
N GLU A 116 1.05 -10.14 -17.97
CA GLU A 116 0.80 -11.52 -18.43
C GLU A 116 2.08 -12.35 -18.36
N PHE A 117 3.22 -11.75 -18.71
CA PHE A 117 4.53 -12.40 -18.59
C PHE A 117 5.05 -12.47 -17.14
N LEU A 118 4.80 -11.47 -16.29
CA LEU A 118 5.14 -11.56 -14.87
C LEU A 118 4.40 -12.69 -14.16
N SER A 119 3.08 -12.81 -14.36
CA SER A 119 2.28 -13.90 -13.79
C SER A 119 2.78 -15.27 -14.25
N LEU A 120 3.13 -15.41 -15.53
CA LEU A 120 3.71 -16.63 -16.09
C LEU A 120 5.04 -17.03 -15.40
N LEU A 121 5.92 -16.07 -15.14
CA LEU A 121 7.17 -16.32 -14.41
C LEU A 121 6.91 -16.69 -12.95
N PHE A 122 6.00 -15.99 -12.28
CA PHE A 122 5.58 -16.24 -10.90
C PHE A 122 4.96 -17.63 -10.72
N ASP A 123 4.08 -18.03 -11.64
CA ASP A 123 3.46 -19.35 -11.66
C ASP A 123 4.51 -20.45 -11.86
N HIS A 124 5.46 -20.29 -12.76
CA HIS A 124 6.56 -21.24 -12.89
C HIS A 124 7.45 -21.32 -11.65
N VAL A 125 7.72 -20.21 -10.95
CA VAL A 125 8.46 -20.24 -9.68
C VAL A 125 7.71 -21.06 -8.63
N LYS A 126 6.40 -20.85 -8.48
CA LYS A 126 5.55 -21.60 -7.57
C LYS A 126 5.44 -23.09 -7.95
N GLN A 127 5.10 -23.40 -9.20
CA GLN A 127 4.94 -24.77 -9.71
C GLN A 127 6.19 -25.64 -9.51
N ARG A 128 7.38 -25.03 -9.59
CA ARG A 128 8.68 -25.72 -9.47
C ARG A 128 9.25 -25.68 -8.06
N ASN A 129 8.58 -24.97 -7.13
CA ASN A 129 9.13 -24.55 -5.84
C ASN A 129 10.56 -23.98 -5.99
N ALA A 130 10.74 -23.07 -6.96
CA ALA A 130 12.07 -22.62 -7.38
C ALA A 130 12.70 -21.63 -6.41
N ALA A 131 11.89 -20.82 -5.72
CA ALA A 131 12.29 -19.91 -4.66
C ALA A 131 11.11 -19.63 -3.74
N THR A 132 11.38 -19.30 -2.48
CA THR A 132 10.38 -18.75 -1.55
C THR A 132 10.14 -17.28 -1.91
N LEU A 133 8.86 -16.88 -2.02
CA LEU A 133 8.49 -15.52 -2.41
C LEU A 133 7.98 -14.73 -1.22
N HIS A 134 8.68 -13.66 -0.86
CA HIS A 134 8.29 -12.71 0.20
C HIS A 134 7.78 -11.41 -0.42
N ILE A 135 6.72 -10.86 0.20
CA ILE A 135 6.04 -9.61 -0.18
C ILE A 135 6.14 -8.59 0.95
N ASN A 136 5.96 -7.30 0.65
CA ASN A 136 6.18 -6.16 1.56
C ASN A 136 7.62 -6.02 2.09
N LYS A 137 8.60 -6.71 1.49
CA LYS A 137 10.01 -6.74 1.91
C LYS A 137 10.86 -5.74 1.14
N LYS A 138 10.59 -4.45 1.36
CA LYS A 138 11.44 -3.37 0.84
C LYS A 138 12.77 -3.32 1.59
N CYS A 139 13.86 -3.74 0.94
CA CYS A 139 15.20 -3.62 1.51
C CYS A 139 15.62 -2.14 1.62
N ILE A 140 16.27 -1.76 2.72
CA ILE A 140 16.71 -0.39 3.01
C ILE A 140 18.22 -0.28 3.31
N GLU A 141 18.85 -1.37 3.76
CA GLU A 141 20.26 -1.39 4.15
C GLU A 141 20.81 -2.82 4.03
N LEU A 142 22.07 -2.95 3.60
CA LEU A 142 22.86 -4.18 3.62
C LEU A 142 24.05 -4.01 4.56
N LYS A 143 24.30 -4.99 5.42
CA LYS A 143 25.46 -5.01 6.34
C LYS A 143 26.32 -6.24 6.05
N ASP A 144 27.57 -6.01 5.66
CA ASP A 144 28.54 -7.09 5.50
C ASP A 144 29.03 -7.55 6.88
N GLN A 145 28.67 -8.78 7.25
CA GLN A 145 29.04 -9.44 8.51
C GLN A 145 30.29 -10.33 8.34
N GLY A 146 31.08 -10.07 7.28
CA GLY A 146 32.27 -10.82 6.88
C GLY A 146 31.93 -12.07 6.08
N ASN A 147 31.31 -13.05 6.74
CA ASN A 147 31.00 -14.36 6.14
C ASN A 147 29.69 -14.36 5.34
N PHE A 148 28.74 -13.51 5.71
CA PHE A 148 27.41 -13.38 5.11
C PHE A 148 27.00 -11.91 5.11
N VAL A 149 25.90 -11.59 4.42
CA VAL A 149 25.31 -10.24 4.37
C VAL A 149 23.98 -10.27 5.10
N GLU A 150 23.81 -9.35 6.06
CA GLU A 150 22.54 -9.07 6.69
C GLU A 150 21.78 -8.03 5.85
N LEU A 151 20.52 -8.33 5.51
CA LEU A 151 19.60 -7.43 4.82
C LEU A 151 18.59 -6.88 5.83
N CYS A 152 18.40 -5.56 5.86
CA CYS A 152 17.39 -4.90 6.68
C CYS A 152 16.23 -4.41 5.80
N PHE A 153 15.00 -4.60 6.28
CA PHE A 153 13.77 -4.25 5.57
C PHE A 153 12.99 -3.10 6.25
N ALA A 154 12.19 -2.38 5.46
CA ALA A 154 11.41 -1.23 5.93
C ALA A 154 10.30 -1.56 6.94
N ASP A 155 9.95 -2.83 7.11
CA ASP A 155 9.04 -3.30 8.16
C ASP A 155 9.73 -3.51 9.53
N GLY A 156 11.06 -3.34 9.59
CA GLY A 156 11.88 -3.56 10.77
C GLY A 156 12.45 -4.97 10.90
N THR A 157 12.13 -5.88 9.98
CA THR A 157 12.72 -7.23 9.97
C THR A 157 14.12 -7.25 9.34
N THR A 158 14.92 -8.24 9.72
CA THR A 158 16.19 -8.55 9.07
C THR A 158 16.25 -10.02 8.64
N THR A 159 17.14 -10.32 7.70
CA THR A 159 17.52 -11.70 7.33
C THR A 159 19.00 -11.72 6.96
N THR A 160 19.61 -12.89 6.82
CA THR A 160 21.02 -13.07 6.45
C THR A 160 21.12 -13.99 5.26
N ALA A 161 21.99 -13.71 4.28
CA ALA A 161 22.27 -14.57 3.14
C ALA A 161 23.77 -14.63 2.81
N ASP A 162 24.22 -15.73 2.19
CA ASP A 162 25.60 -15.87 1.72
C ASP A 162 25.86 -15.03 0.45
N LEU A 163 24.81 -14.85 -0.38
CA LEU A 163 24.82 -14.06 -1.60
C LEU A 163 23.55 -13.21 -1.73
N VAL A 164 23.71 -11.92 -1.98
CA VAL A 164 22.62 -10.96 -2.26
C VAL A 164 22.64 -10.52 -3.72
N VAL A 165 21.49 -10.61 -4.38
CA VAL A 165 21.31 -10.23 -5.79
C VAL A 165 20.37 -9.03 -5.86
N GLY A 166 20.90 -7.84 -6.17
CA GLY A 166 20.13 -6.61 -6.33
C GLY A 166 19.53 -6.50 -7.73
N CYS A 167 18.21 -6.67 -7.82
CA CYS A 167 17.40 -6.51 -9.03
C CYS A 167 16.23 -5.53 -8.80
N ASP A 168 16.36 -4.62 -7.83
CA ASP A 168 15.35 -3.69 -7.33
C ASP A 168 15.11 -2.44 -8.21
N GLY A 169 15.32 -2.60 -9.52
CA GLY A 169 14.91 -1.66 -10.57
C GLY A 169 15.75 -0.38 -10.70
N ILE A 170 15.29 0.54 -11.55
CA ILE A 170 15.95 1.83 -11.82
C ILE A 170 16.09 2.71 -10.56
N HIS A 171 15.32 2.46 -9.49
CA HIS A 171 15.39 3.15 -8.20
C HIS A 171 16.08 2.33 -7.10
N SER A 172 16.98 1.42 -7.49
CA SER A 172 17.67 0.48 -6.59
C SER A 172 18.25 1.11 -5.33
N ASN A 173 17.76 0.63 -4.18
CA ASN A 173 18.27 0.89 -2.85
C ASN A 173 19.59 0.14 -2.58
N ILE A 174 19.87 -0.93 -3.32
CA ILE A 174 21.15 -1.66 -3.21
C ILE A 174 22.26 -0.92 -3.95
N ARG A 175 21.99 -0.44 -5.18
CA ARG A 175 22.94 0.37 -5.97
C ARG A 175 23.39 1.62 -5.19
N SER A 176 22.46 2.32 -4.55
CA SER A 176 22.73 3.61 -3.88
C SER A 176 23.69 3.51 -2.69
N GLN A 177 23.83 2.33 -2.08
CA GLN A 177 24.78 2.07 -1.00
C GLN A 177 26.24 2.00 -1.48
N PHE A 178 26.48 1.61 -2.74
CA PHE A 178 27.82 1.51 -3.33
C PHE A 178 28.16 2.69 -4.24
N ARG A 179 27.15 3.22 -4.96
CA ARG A 179 27.34 4.26 -5.97
C ARG A 179 26.22 5.29 -5.88
N SER A 180 26.57 6.51 -5.45
CA SER A 180 25.67 7.65 -5.50
C SER A 180 25.50 8.13 -6.94
N ASP A 181 24.40 7.72 -7.59
CA ASP A 181 23.76 8.43 -8.70
C ASP A 181 22.24 8.38 -8.59
N ASN A 182 21.60 9.31 -9.30
CA ASN A 182 20.16 9.34 -9.56
C ASN A 182 19.91 8.91 -11.01
N PRO A 183 18.69 8.50 -11.38
CA PRO A 183 18.30 8.40 -12.79
C PRO A 183 18.49 9.74 -13.50
N LYS A 184 18.87 9.69 -14.78
CA LYS A 184 19.08 10.88 -15.61
C LYS A 184 17.98 11.00 -16.63
N TYR A 185 17.41 12.21 -16.73
CA TYR A 185 16.47 12.53 -17.78
C TYR A 185 17.14 12.50 -19.16
N SER A 186 16.51 11.81 -20.11
CA SER A 186 17.03 11.66 -21.48
C SER A 186 16.56 12.73 -22.47
N GLY A 187 15.91 13.80 -21.98
CA GLY A 187 15.26 14.81 -22.83
C GLY A 187 14.02 14.29 -23.56
N ARG A 188 13.40 13.20 -23.09
CA ARG A 188 12.31 12.50 -23.78
C ARG A 188 11.18 12.10 -22.85
N MET A 189 9.96 12.39 -23.25
CA MET A 189 8.75 11.80 -22.67
C MET A 189 8.10 10.83 -23.66
N CYS A 190 7.23 9.95 -23.18
CA CYS A 190 6.34 9.20 -24.07
C CYS A 190 4.94 9.00 -23.51
N TYR A 191 3.96 8.93 -24.40
CA TYR A 191 2.59 8.57 -24.09
C TYR A 191 2.38 7.08 -24.39
N ARG A 192 1.84 6.34 -23.43
CA ARG A 192 1.56 4.90 -23.56
C ARG A 192 0.07 4.64 -23.57
N GLY A 193 -0.38 3.77 -24.46
CA GLY A 193 -1.78 3.36 -24.57
C GLY A 193 -1.91 1.93 -25.11
N LEU A 194 -3.06 1.32 -24.85
CA LEU A 194 -3.47 0.05 -25.43
C LEU A 194 -4.76 0.28 -26.21
N VAL A 195 -4.90 -0.35 -27.38
CA VAL A 195 -6.10 -0.32 -28.22
C VAL A 195 -6.44 -1.73 -28.68
N PRO A 196 -7.68 -2.22 -28.57
CA PRO A 196 -8.05 -3.54 -29.09
C PRO A 196 -7.93 -3.58 -30.62
N ILE A 197 -7.23 -4.58 -31.15
CA ILE A 197 -6.97 -4.68 -32.61
C ILE A 197 -8.27 -4.84 -33.41
N LYS A 198 -9.26 -5.53 -32.84
CA LYS A 198 -10.64 -5.63 -33.37
C LYS A 198 -11.32 -4.30 -33.70
N ASP A 199 -10.98 -3.22 -32.98
CA ASP A 199 -11.56 -1.90 -33.21
C ASP A 199 -10.84 -1.15 -34.36
N LEU A 200 -9.75 -1.74 -34.89
CA LEU A 200 -8.90 -1.24 -35.97
C LEU A 200 -8.90 -2.13 -37.24
N GLU A 201 -9.44 -3.36 -37.16
CA GLU A 201 -9.39 -4.41 -38.21
C GLU A 201 -9.83 -3.95 -39.62
N SER A 202 -10.72 -2.96 -39.71
CA SER A 202 -11.22 -2.44 -40.99
C SER A 202 -10.22 -1.59 -41.79
N TRP A 203 -9.08 -1.21 -41.22
CA TRP A 203 -8.09 -0.36 -41.91
C TRP A 203 -6.63 -0.50 -41.43
N TRP A 204 -6.35 -1.22 -40.33
CA TRP A 204 -4.98 -1.38 -39.82
C TRP A 204 -4.19 -2.45 -40.59
N PRO A 205 -3.07 -2.11 -41.27
CA PRO A 205 -2.44 -2.99 -42.26
C PRO A 205 -1.28 -3.84 -41.70
N PHE A 206 -1.11 -3.96 -40.37
CA PHE A 206 0.06 -4.56 -39.74
C PHE A 206 -0.32 -5.66 -38.73
N ASP A 207 -0.28 -6.92 -39.16
CA ASP A 207 -0.85 -8.07 -38.45
C ASP A 207 -0.05 -8.52 -37.20
N SER A 208 1.28 -8.57 -37.31
CA SER A 208 2.09 -9.46 -36.47
C SER A 208 3.42 -8.89 -35.95
N TYR A 209 3.80 -7.71 -36.43
CA TYR A 209 5.11 -7.11 -36.19
C TYR A 209 4.98 -5.64 -35.75
N SER A 210 6.08 -5.09 -35.26
CA SER A 210 6.12 -3.71 -34.78
C SER A 210 6.29 -2.73 -35.94
N VAL A 211 5.71 -1.53 -35.82
CA VAL A 211 5.88 -0.46 -36.80
C VAL A 211 6.23 0.84 -36.09
N SER A 212 7.23 1.55 -36.61
CA SER A 212 7.68 2.82 -36.05
C SER A 212 7.76 3.92 -37.11
N TRP A 213 6.98 4.98 -36.92
CA TRP A 213 7.00 6.18 -37.76
C TRP A 213 8.03 7.16 -37.20
N LEU A 214 9.05 7.48 -37.99
CA LEU A 214 10.22 8.27 -37.58
C LEU A 214 10.12 9.71 -38.10
N GLY A 215 10.14 10.70 -37.22
CA GLY A 215 10.12 12.12 -37.54
C GLY A 215 11.20 12.91 -36.78
N PRO A 216 11.45 14.17 -37.14
CA PRO A 216 12.28 15.06 -36.33
C PRO A 216 11.69 15.19 -34.91
N ASP A 217 12.54 15.07 -33.89
CA ASP A 217 12.23 15.29 -32.47
C ASP A 217 11.17 14.35 -31.84
N LYS A 218 10.55 13.45 -32.61
CA LYS A 218 9.50 12.52 -32.14
C LYS A 218 9.33 11.30 -33.05
N HIS A 219 8.96 10.17 -32.45
CA HIS A 219 8.64 8.94 -33.16
C HIS A 219 7.45 8.21 -32.53
N PHE A 220 6.65 7.55 -33.37
CA PHE A 220 5.47 6.79 -32.93
C PHE A 220 5.72 5.30 -33.13
N LEU A 221 5.67 4.50 -32.06
CA LEU A 221 5.85 3.05 -32.10
C LEU A 221 4.52 2.36 -31.75
N ALA A 222 4.11 1.39 -32.59
CA ALA A 222 2.97 0.53 -32.33
C ALA A 222 3.32 -0.94 -32.59
N PHE A 223 2.89 -1.86 -31.72
CA PHE A 223 3.12 -3.30 -31.91
C PHE A 223 2.05 -4.19 -31.24
N PRO A 224 1.68 -5.34 -31.84
CA PRO A 224 0.71 -6.27 -31.26
C PRO A 224 1.29 -7.01 -30.03
N ILE A 225 0.46 -7.17 -29.00
CA ILE A 225 0.73 -7.97 -27.79
C ILE A 225 -0.46 -8.89 -27.47
N SER A 226 -0.26 -9.79 -26.49
CA SER A 226 -1.28 -10.71 -25.96
C SER A 226 -2.05 -11.42 -27.07
N LYS A 227 -1.37 -12.37 -27.74
CA LYS A 227 -1.92 -13.19 -28.83
C LYS A 227 -2.44 -12.36 -30.02
N ASN A 228 -1.81 -11.21 -30.30
CA ASN A 228 -2.21 -10.24 -31.33
C ASN A 228 -3.62 -9.64 -31.13
N THR A 229 -4.12 -9.57 -29.89
CA THR A 229 -5.46 -9.01 -29.59
C THR A 229 -5.45 -7.53 -29.21
N LEU A 230 -4.33 -7.03 -28.68
CA LEU A 230 -4.15 -5.63 -28.26
C LEU A 230 -2.96 -5.00 -29.01
N LEU A 231 -3.15 -3.79 -29.52
CA LEU A 231 -2.09 -2.95 -30.06
C LEU A 231 -1.52 -2.10 -28.93
N ASN A 232 -0.25 -2.30 -28.60
CA ASN A 232 0.48 -1.44 -27.68
C ASN A 232 1.06 -0.24 -28.43
N ILE A 233 0.81 0.96 -27.92
CA ILE A 233 1.26 2.25 -28.47
C ILE A 233 2.25 2.89 -27.52
N VAL A 234 3.36 3.39 -28.05
CA VAL A 234 4.32 4.27 -27.36
C VAL A 234 4.67 5.43 -28.29
N ALA A 235 4.18 6.63 -27.96
CA ALA A 235 4.38 7.84 -28.74
C ALA A 235 5.44 8.73 -28.04
N PHE A 236 6.65 8.80 -28.60
CA PHE A 236 7.82 9.45 -28.02
C PHE A 236 7.96 10.90 -28.50
N VAL A 237 8.26 11.82 -27.59
CA VAL A 237 8.41 13.26 -27.87
C VAL A 237 9.62 13.81 -27.10
N TYR A 238 10.51 14.50 -27.79
CA TYR A 238 11.62 15.25 -27.19
C TYR A 238 11.10 16.46 -26.41
N SER A 239 11.72 16.76 -25.26
CA SER A 239 11.35 17.90 -24.42
C SER A 239 12.52 18.33 -23.54
N ASP A 240 12.73 19.64 -23.45
CA ASP A 240 13.75 20.26 -22.58
C ASP A 240 13.22 20.53 -21.14
N ASP A 241 11.99 20.14 -20.79
CA ASP A 241 11.38 20.49 -19.50
C ASP A 241 11.74 19.54 -18.34
N ASP A 242 13.00 19.67 -17.90
CA ASP A 242 13.60 19.03 -16.71
C ASP A 242 12.92 19.40 -15.38
N ARG A 243 11.88 20.25 -15.38
CA ARG A 243 11.06 20.57 -14.19
C ARG A 243 10.00 19.51 -13.91
N THR A 244 9.70 18.66 -14.90
CA THR A 244 8.67 17.63 -14.80
C THR A 244 9.16 16.50 -13.90
N LYS A 245 8.52 16.28 -12.74
CA LYS A 245 8.91 15.19 -11.82
C LYS A 245 8.49 13.83 -12.39
N GLU A 246 9.37 12.84 -12.23
CA GLU A 246 9.07 11.44 -12.58
C GLU A 246 7.83 10.95 -11.82
N SER A 247 6.80 10.52 -12.56
CA SER A 247 5.53 10.11 -11.99
C SER A 247 4.97 8.91 -12.76
N TRP A 248 4.86 7.78 -12.06
CA TRP A 248 4.38 6.50 -12.61
C TRP A 248 2.86 6.46 -12.78
N THR A 249 2.16 7.48 -12.29
CA THR A 249 0.71 7.66 -12.39
C THR A 249 0.29 8.88 -13.20
N ALA A 250 1.25 9.60 -13.82
CA ALA A 250 0.92 10.73 -14.69
C ALA A 250 0.14 10.26 -15.93
N THR A 251 -0.89 11.03 -16.28
CA THR A 251 -1.63 10.90 -17.54
C THR A 251 -1.45 12.16 -18.37
N GLY A 252 -1.38 11.98 -19.68
CA GLY A 252 -1.63 13.05 -20.64
C GLY A 252 -3.07 12.93 -21.12
N HIS A 253 -3.69 14.02 -21.54
CA HIS A 253 -4.99 13.93 -22.19
C HIS A 253 -4.80 13.54 -23.67
N ARG A 254 -5.70 12.75 -24.26
CA ARG A 254 -5.58 12.25 -25.64
C ARG A 254 -5.40 13.37 -26.67
N SER A 255 -6.00 14.55 -26.45
CA SER A 255 -5.82 15.71 -27.34
C SER A 255 -4.43 16.36 -27.28
N GLU A 256 -3.63 16.09 -26.25
CA GLU A 256 -2.20 16.42 -26.20
C GLU A 256 -1.43 15.57 -27.22
N VAL A 257 -1.67 14.25 -27.20
CA VAL A 257 -1.06 13.29 -28.16
C VAL A 257 -1.52 13.57 -29.59
N GLN A 258 -2.79 13.92 -29.80
CA GLN A 258 -3.31 14.29 -31.13
C GLN A 258 -2.63 15.55 -31.70
N ARG A 259 -2.29 16.52 -30.84
CA ARG A 259 -1.58 17.75 -31.23
C ARG A 259 -0.12 17.45 -31.57
N GLU A 260 0.56 16.67 -30.73
CA GLU A 260 1.96 16.30 -30.96
C GLU A 260 2.17 15.53 -32.27
N PHE A 261 1.20 14.70 -32.67
CA PHE A 261 1.27 13.86 -33.86
C PHE A 261 0.33 14.33 -34.99
N GLU A 262 -0.05 15.62 -35.00
CA GLU A 262 -0.92 16.21 -36.04
C GLU A 262 -0.29 16.14 -37.45
N SER A 263 1.04 16.27 -37.54
CA SER A 263 1.81 16.20 -38.79
C SER A 263 2.12 14.78 -39.27
N PHE A 264 1.72 13.74 -38.53
CA PHE A 264 2.02 12.34 -38.87
C PHE A 264 0.99 11.74 -39.84
N ASP A 265 1.32 10.59 -40.40
CA ASP A 265 0.49 9.79 -41.29
C ASP A 265 -0.92 9.56 -40.70
N THR A 266 -1.88 9.45 -41.61
CA THR A 266 -3.27 9.12 -41.35
C THR A 266 -3.44 7.86 -40.48
N THR A 267 -2.57 6.85 -40.61
CA THR A 267 -2.58 5.66 -39.76
C THR A 267 -2.35 6.03 -38.30
N VAL A 268 -1.29 6.79 -38.01
CA VAL A 268 -0.92 7.22 -36.65
C VAL A 268 -2.04 8.07 -36.03
N ARG A 269 -2.53 9.08 -36.75
CA ARG A 269 -3.61 9.95 -36.25
C ARG A 269 -4.91 9.20 -35.97
N LYS A 270 -5.29 8.23 -36.82
CA LYS A 270 -6.43 7.34 -36.55
C LYS A 270 -6.16 6.51 -35.30
N THR A 271 -5.03 5.81 -35.21
CA THR A 271 -4.69 4.97 -34.04
C THR A 271 -4.73 5.77 -32.72
N ILE A 272 -4.28 7.03 -32.72
CA ILE A 272 -4.36 7.91 -31.54
C ILE A 272 -5.82 8.20 -31.14
N SER A 273 -6.75 8.35 -32.09
CA SER A 273 -8.18 8.58 -31.75
C SER A 273 -8.86 7.39 -31.06
N PHE A 274 -8.33 6.17 -31.21
CA PHE A 274 -8.81 4.98 -30.50
C PHE A 274 -8.13 4.75 -29.13
N MET A 275 -7.08 5.51 -28.79
CA MET A 275 -6.52 5.47 -27.44
C MET A 275 -7.57 5.89 -26.40
N ASN A 276 -7.43 5.41 -25.17
CA ASN A 276 -8.17 5.91 -24.01
C ASN A 276 -8.05 7.44 -23.90
N GLU A 277 -9.02 8.09 -23.27
CA GLU A 277 -9.06 9.56 -23.12
C GLU A 277 -7.87 10.14 -22.34
N ASN A 278 -7.33 9.36 -21.40
CA ASN A 278 -6.20 9.74 -20.53
C ASN A 278 -5.07 8.70 -20.60
N PRO A 279 -4.29 8.62 -21.70
CA PRO A 279 -3.12 7.75 -21.79
C PRO A 279 -2.06 8.07 -20.72
N SER A 280 -1.32 7.07 -20.28
CA SER A 280 -0.23 7.27 -19.30
C SER A 280 0.91 8.06 -19.94
N LYS A 281 1.44 9.06 -19.22
CA LYS A 281 2.54 9.93 -19.67
C LYS A 281 3.78 9.66 -18.83
N TRP A 282 4.86 9.25 -19.50
CA TRP A 282 6.08 8.74 -18.87
C TRP A 282 7.26 9.65 -19.20
N ILE A 283 8.11 9.89 -18.21
CA ILE A 283 9.42 10.52 -18.39
C ILE A 283 10.43 9.40 -18.60
N LEU A 284 11.25 9.48 -19.66
CA LEU A 284 12.23 8.45 -19.97
C LEU A 284 13.56 8.78 -19.31
N ASN A 285 13.82 8.07 -18.21
CA ASN A 285 15.08 8.12 -17.49
C ASN A 285 15.93 6.89 -17.81
N ASP A 286 17.25 7.08 -17.91
CA ASP A 286 18.23 6.00 -17.85
C ASP A 286 19.19 6.24 -16.68
N ARG A 287 20.29 5.48 -16.57
CA ARG A 287 21.36 5.76 -15.60
C ARG A 287 22.71 5.90 -16.28
N GLU A 288 23.69 6.38 -15.52
CA GLU A 288 25.10 6.27 -15.89
C GLU A 288 25.57 4.81 -15.87
N LEU A 289 26.58 4.55 -16.69
CA LEU A 289 27.28 3.27 -16.71
C LEU A 289 27.94 3.04 -15.33
N LEU A 290 27.70 1.88 -14.72
CA LEU A 290 28.53 1.39 -13.63
C LEU A 290 29.78 0.72 -14.20
N ASP A 291 30.91 0.88 -13.52
CA ASP A 291 32.18 0.19 -13.78
C ASP A 291 32.32 -1.13 -12.99
N GLN A 292 31.54 -1.29 -11.92
CA GLN A 292 31.52 -2.46 -11.05
C GLN A 292 30.08 -2.83 -10.63
N TRP A 293 29.75 -4.12 -10.63
CA TRP A 293 28.46 -4.67 -10.18
C TRP A 293 28.60 -5.63 -8.98
N VAL A 294 29.82 -6.12 -8.71
CA VAL A 294 30.12 -7.11 -7.66
C VAL A 294 30.78 -6.44 -6.47
N TYR A 295 30.25 -6.66 -5.26
CA TYR A 295 30.66 -6.00 -4.01
C TYR A 295 30.72 -7.01 -2.85
N GLY A 296 31.22 -6.58 -1.68
CA GLY A 296 31.26 -7.40 -0.45
C GLY A 296 32.05 -8.71 -0.60
N ASP A 297 33.19 -8.68 -1.29
CA ASP A 297 33.98 -9.87 -1.67
C ASP A 297 33.15 -10.96 -2.38
N GLY A 298 32.29 -10.55 -3.31
CA GLY A 298 31.44 -11.44 -4.10
C GLY A 298 30.07 -11.70 -3.49
N LYS A 299 29.85 -11.37 -2.21
CA LYS A 299 28.59 -11.62 -1.51
C LYS A 299 27.42 -10.72 -1.96
N ILE A 300 27.66 -9.71 -2.80
CA ILE A 300 26.62 -8.77 -3.29
C ILE A 300 26.82 -8.53 -4.79
N VAL A 301 25.76 -8.69 -5.60
CA VAL A 301 25.81 -8.56 -7.07
C VAL A 301 24.61 -7.78 -7.59
N LEU A 302 24.82 -6.79 -8.47
CA LEU A 302 23.74 -6.06 -9.17
C LEU A 302 23.39 -6.70 -10.51
N MET A 303 22.10 -6.69 -10.88
CA MET A 303 21.60 -7.10 -12.20
C MET A 303 20.37 -6.31 -12.66
N GLY A 304 19.98 -6.45 -13.93
CA GLY A 304 18.84 -5.75 -14.54
C GLY A 304 18.96 -4.23 -14.45
N ASP A 305 17.83 -3.53 -14.34
CA ASP A 305 17.80 -2.05 -14.29
C ASP A 305 18.57 -1.46 -13.10
N ALA A 306 18.76 -2.22 -12.00
CA ALA A 306 19.61 -1.80 -10.89
C ALA A 306 21.08 -1.62 -11.33
N ALA A 307 21.55 -2.46 -12.26
CA ALA A 307 22.87 -2.38 -12.86
C ALA A 307 22.92 -1.44 -14.07
N HIS A 308 22.02 -1.62 -15.05
CA HIS A 308 22.16 -1.08 -16.42
C HIS A 308 20.87 -0.49 -17.02
N ALA A 309 20.00 0.14 -16.21
CA ALA A 309 18.79 0.83 -16.68
C ALA A 309 19.04 1.69 -17.95
N MET A 310 18.28 1.40 -19.00
CA MET A 310 18.49 1.90 -20.37
C MET A 310 17.19 2.33 -21.04
N LEU A 311 17.31 3.23 -22.02
CA LEU A 311 16.17 3.72 -22.80
C LEU A 311 15.54 2.61 -23.65
N PRO A 312 14.22 2.63 -23.89
CA PRO A 312 13.50 1.50 -24.48
C PRO A 312 13.67 1.34 -26.00
N HIS A 313 14.42 2.23 -26.67
CA HIS A 313 14.47 2.32 -28.14
C HIS A 313 14.98 1.05 -28.88
N GLN A 314 15.70 0.15 -28.20
CA GLN A 314 16.09 -1.16 -28.74
C GLN A 314 15.28 -2.34 -28.20
N GLY A 315 14.33 -2.12 -27.27
CA GLY A 315 13.58 -3.19 -26.60
C GLY A 315 14.44 -4.16 -25.78
N ALA A 316 15.70 -3.81 -25.47
CA ALA A 316 16.71 -4.77 -25.03
C ALA A 316 16.76 -5.00 -23.50
N GLY A 317 16.27 -4.08 -22.67
CA GLY A 317 16.49 -4.07 -21.21
C GLY A 317 16.06 -5.36 -20.49
N ALA A 318 14.82 -5.81 -20.69
CA ALA A 318 14.35 -7.09 -20.11
C ALA A 318 15.16 -8.28 -20.64
N GLY A 319 15.60 -8.25 -21.91
CA GLY A 319 16.47 -9.27 -22.48
C GLY A 319 17.86 -9.29 -21.83
N GLN A 320 18.41 -8.13 -21.47
CA GLN A 320 19.65 -8.06 -20.69
C GLN A 320 19.47 -8.57 -19.26
N ALA A 321 18.34 -8.27 -18.60
CA ALA A 321 18.04 -8.83 -17.27
C ALA A 321 17.86 -10.36 -17.28
N ILE A 322 17.32 -10.94 -18.37
CA ILE A 322 17.24 -12.40 -18.57
C ILE A 322 18.64 -12.99 -18.81
N GLU A 323 19.46 -12.35 -19.63
CA GLU A 323 20.87 -12.74 -19.83
C GLU A 323 21.68 -12.69 -18.51
N ASP A 324 21.44 -11.68 -17.66
CA ASP A 324 22.07 -11.60 -16.34
C ASP A 324 21.70 -12.81 -15.48
N GLY A 325 20.39 -13.06 -15.26
CA GLY A 325 19.92 -14.13 -14.40
C GLY A 325 20.40 -15.51 -14.84
N TYR A 326 20.47 -15.74 -16.16
CA TYR A 326 20.99 -16.98 -16.74
C TYR A 326 22.49 -17.18 -16.46
N ILE A 327 23.32 -16.17 -16.73
CA ILE A 327 24.77 -16.24 -16.51
C ILE A 327 25.11 -16.27 -15.02
N LEU A 328 24.34 -15.58 -14.18
CA LEU A 328 24.48 -15.63 -12.72
C LEU A 328 24.16 -17.03 -12.18
N GLY A 329 23.07 -17.66 -12.63
CA GLY A 329 22.72 -19.04 -12.29
C GLY A 329 23.79 -20.06 -12.68
N ARG A 330 24.42 -19.88 -13.85
CA ARG A 330 25.58 -20.70 -14.27
C ARG A 330 26.80 -20.49 -13.40
N SER A 331 27.14 -19.24 -13.08
CA SER A 331 28.30 -18.91 -12.24
C SER A 331 28.15 -19.45 -10.80
N ILE A 332 26.95 -19.36 -10.23
CA ILE A 332 26.65 -19.93 -8.91
C ILE A 332 26.77 -21.46 -8.93
N ALA A 333 26.26 -22.13 -9.97
CA ALA A 333 26.38 -23.59 -10.10
C ALA A 333 27.84 -24.04 -10.26
N ASP A 334 28.64 -23.33 -11.06
CA ASP A 334 30.07 -23.59 -11.22
C ASP A 334 30.86 -23.34 -9.92
N TYR A 335 30.53 -22.28 -9.17
CA TYR A 335 31.07 -22.01 -7.83
C TYR A 335 30.80 -23.16 -6.86
N LEU A 336 29.55 -23.63 -6.78
CA LEU A 336 29.16 -24.70 -5.86
C LEU A 336 29.83 -26.04 -6.20
N ALA A 337 30.11 -26.29 -7.48
CA ALA A 337 30.88 -27.45 -7.93
C ALA A 337 32.39 -27.32 -7.63
N ALA A 338 32.97 -26.13 -7.86
CA ALA A 338 34.41 -25.88 -7.70
C ALA A 338 34.85 -25.64 -6.25
N SER A 339 33.96 -25.14 -5.38
CA SER A 339 34.23 -24.88 -3.96
C SER A 339 33.18 -25.57 -3.06
N PRO A 340 33.23 -26.90 -2.88
CA PRO A 340 32.32 -27.62 -1.98
C PRO A 340 32.42 -27.17 -0.52
N GLU A 341 33.50 -26.49 -0.13
CA GLU A 341 33.72 -25.92 1.21
C GLU A 341 33.24 -24.47 1.36
N ARG A 342 32.83 -23.83 0.24
CA ARG A 342 32.29 -22.47 0.18
C ARG A 342 33.25 -21.38 0.67
N ASP A 343 34.47 -21.44 0.16
CA ASP A 343 35.44 -20.35 0.31
C ASP A 343 34.91 -19.06 -0.34
N ILE A 344 34.91 -17.96 0.44
CA ILE A 344 34.49 -16.62 0.02
C ILE A 344 35.43 -16.09 -1.08
N HIS A 345 36.72 -16.42 -1.06
CA HIS A 345 37.63 -16.04 -2.14
C HIS A 345 37.31 -16.77 -3.46
N ALA A 346 36.75 -17.98 -3.39
CA ALA A 346 36.17 -18.63 -4.57
C ALA A 346 34.88 -17.93 -5.02
N LEU A 347 33.96 -17.58 -4.11
CA LEU A 347 32.72 -16.85 -4.45
C LEU A 347 33.04 -15.53 -5.20
N GLN A 348 34.01 -14.74 -4.70
CA GLN A 348 34.48 -13.53 -5.35
C GLN A 348 34.96 -13.78 -6.79
N LYS A 349 35.75 -14.84 -7.01
CA LYS A 349 36.27 -15.23 -8.33
C LYS A 349 35.14 -15.55 -9.32
N TRP A 350 34.12 -16.29 -8.91
CA TRP A 350 33.00 -16.65 -9.78
C TRP A 350 32.04 -15.48 -10.02
N MET A 351 31.78 -14.63 -9.02
CA MET A 351 30.97 -13.44 -9.26
C MET A 351 31.69 -12.42 -10.15
N GLN A 352 33.03 -12.34 -10.09
CA GLN A 352 33.82 -11.59 -11.07
C GLN A 352 33.67 -12.15 -12.49
N LEU A 353 33.66 -13.47 -12.69
CA LEU A 353 33.38 -14.09 -14.00
C LEU A 353 32.02 -13.64 -14.56
N TYR A 354 30.98 -13.60 -13.71
CA TYR A 354 29.67 -13.08 -14.09
C TYR A 354 29.76 -11.62 -14.58
N GLN A 355 30.44 -10.75 -13.82
CA GLN A 355 30.65 -9.35 -14.21
C GLN A 355 31.41 -9.24 -15.54
N ASP A 356 32.50 -9.99 -15.70
CA ASP A 356 33.37 -9.90 -16.88
C ASP A 356 32.65 -10.33 -18.16
N VAL A 357 31.65 -11.21 -18.08
CA VAL A 357 30.77 -11.60 -19.20
C VAL A 357 29.67 -10.55 -19.43
N ARG A 358 29.02 -10.07 -18.37
CA ARG A 358 27.79 -9.26 -18.49
C ARG A 358 28.03 -7.77 -18.65
N LEU A 359 28.99 -7.21 -17.91
CA LEU A 359 29.26 -5.77 -17.85
C LEU A 359 29.51 -5.15 -19.25
N PRO A 360 30.42 -5.69 -20.11
CA PRO A 360 30.71 -5.05 -21.40
C PRO A 360 29.52 -5.12 -22.36
N ARG A 361 28.77 -6.24 -22.31
CA ARG A 361 27.60 -6.50 -23.17
C ARG A 361 26.42 -5.59 -22.81
N ALA A 362 26.12 -5.45 -21.52
CA ALA A 362 25.05 -4.59 -21.04
C ALA A 362 25.38 -3.09 -21.17
N GLN A 363 26.59 -2.65 -20.83
CA GLN A 363 27.03 -1.27 -21.07
C GLN A 363 26.90 -0.89 -22.55
N LYS A 364 27.31 -1.79 -23.46
CA LYS A 364 27.15 -1.58 -24.90
C LYS A 364 25.67 -1.46 -25.30
N ALA A 365 24.79 -2.30 -24.77
CA ALA A 365 23.36 -2.22 -25.04
C ALA A 365 22.75 -0.89 -24.53
N GLN A 366 23.09 -0.47 -23.31
CA GLN A 366 22.68 0.79 -22.71
C GLN A 366 23.12 2.00 -23.56
N ALA A 367 24.36 2.00 -24.05
CA ALA A 367 24.88 3.03 -24.94
C ALA A 367 24.22 3.03 -26.33
N THR A 368 24.07 1.86 -26.98
CA THR A 368 23.43 1.78 -28.31
C THR A 368 21.92 2.05 -28.26
N ALA A 369 21.28 1.89 -27.11
CA ALA A 369 19.87 2.22 -26.92
C ALA A 369 19.64 3.72 -26.88
N ARG A 370 20.52 4.49 -26.23
CA ARG A 370 20.49 5.96 -26.29
C ARG A 370 20.75 6.47 -27.71
N GLN A 371 21.77 5.92 -28.39
CA GLN A 371 22.04 6.22 -29.81
C GLN A 371 20.86 5.87 -30.73
N ALA A 372 20.11 4.80 -30.45
CA ALA A 372 18.94 4.42 -31.26
C ALA A 372 17.82 5.47 -31.19
N GLY A 373 17.55 6.04 -30.01
CA GLY A 373 16.60 7.16 -29.87
C GLY A 373 17.04 8.40 -30.66
N GLU A 374 18.32 8.76 -30.59
CA GLU A 374 18.89 9.85 -31.38
C GLU A 374 18.78 9.63 -32.90
N VAL A 375 18.85 8.38 -33.37
CA VAL A 375 18.66 8.01 -34.78
C VAL A 375 17.19 8.08 -35.19
N TYR A 376 16.27 7.60 -34.33
CA TYR A 376 14.82 7.61 -34.59
C TYR A 376 14.25 9.04 -34.69
N GLU A 377 14.81 9.99 -33.95
CA GLU A 377 14.35 11.38 -33.83
C GLU A 377 15.25 12.38 -34.61
N MET A 378 16.20 11.86 -35.39
CA MET A 378 17.15 12.62 -36.22
C MET A 378 18.04 13.62 -35.43
N GLN A 379 18.30 13.32 -34.15
CA GLN A 379 19.08 14.15 -33.24
C GLN A 379 20.59 13.85 -33.22
N THR A 380 21.07 12.81 -33.91
CA THR A 380 22.52 12.55 -33.99
C THR A 380 23.27 13.74 -34.59
N ALA A 381 24.56 13.91 -34.24
CA ALA A 381 25.38 15.01 -34.74
C ALA A 381 25.52 15.07 -36.28
N GLU A 382 25.27 13.96 -36.98
CA GLU A 382 25.28 13.89 -38.46
C GLU A 382 23.91 14.19 -39.09
N MET A 383 22.84 14.20 -38.31
CA MET A 383 21.45 14.42 -38.77
C MET A 383 20.91 15.79 -38.33
N LYS A 384 21.28 16.27 -37.14
CA LYS A 384 20.73 17.48 -36.53
C LYS A 384 20.96 18.72 -37.40
N GLY A 385 19.87 19.36 -37.83
CA GLY A 385 19.89 20.53 -38.70
C GLY A 385 19.92 20.25 -40.21
N LYS A 386 19.92 18.98 -40.64
CA LYS A 386 19.62 18.62 -42.04
C LYS A 386 18.11 18.61 -42.29
N ASN A 387 17.72 18.59 -43.57
CA ASN A 387 16.33 18.30 -43.92
C ASN A 387 16.03 16.80 -43.76
N TYR A 388 14.74 16.45 -43.79
CA TYR A 388 14.27 15.09 -43.54
C TYR A 388 14.80 14.06 -44.55
N GLU A 389 14.85 14.41 -45.85
CA GLU A 389 15.27 13.51 -46.92
C GLU A 389 16.76 13.13 -46.80
N ASP A 390 17.63 14.08 -46.48
CA ASP A 390 19.07 13.84 -46.28
C ASP A 390 19.36 12.92 -45.08
N CYS A 391 18.43 12.84 -44.13
CA CYS A 391 18.53 11.95 -42.96
C CYS A 391 18.08 10.50 -43.27
N LEU A 392 17.19 10.28 -44.25
CA LEU A 392 16.63 8.94 -44.50
C LEU A 392 17.66 7.86 -44.89
N PRO A 393 18.69 8.12 -45.72
CA PRO A 393 19.75 7.15 -45.98
C PRO A 393 20.54 6.81 -44.70
N LEU A 394 20.88 7.82 -43.90
CA LEU A 394 21.63 7.66 -42.65
C LEU A 394 20.83 6.85 -41.62
N VAL A 395 19.52 7.08 -41.52
CA VAL A 395 18.61 6.27 -40.69
C VAL A 395 18.56 4.82 -41.19
N ARG A 396 18.37 4.58 -42.49
CA ARG A 396 18.36 3.23 -43.08
C ARG A 396 19.64 2.46 -42.75
N ASP A 397 20.80 3.03 -43.03
CA ASP A 397 22.09 2.38 -42.81
C ASP A 397 22.43 2.20 -41.32
N SER A 398 21.94 3.10 -40.45
CA SER A 398 22.12 3.01 -39.00
C SER A 398 21.20 1.99 -38.32
N LEU A 399 20.12 1.52 -38.96
CA LEU A 399 19.13 0.62 -38.36
C LEU A 399 19.16 -0.82 -38.88
N LYS A 400 19.44 -1.03 -40.17
CA LYS A 400 19.39 -2.35 -40.86
C LYS A 400 20.04 -3.52 -40.08
N ASP A 401 21.23 -3.31 -39.53
CA ASP A 401 22.04 -4.34 -38.86
C ASP A 401 22.13 -4.15 -37.33
N ARG A 402 21.53 -3.07 -36.79
CA ARG A 402 21.75 -2.55 -35.43
C ARG A 402 21.52 -3.57 -34.31
N MET A 403 20.56 -4.47 -34.50
CA MET A 403 20.17 -5.46 -33.50
C MET A 403 20.90 -6.80 -33.61
N GLN A 404 21.61 -7.07 -34.71
CA GLN A 404 22.19 -8.39 -34.99
C GLN A 404 23.11 -8.86 -33.85
N TRP A 405 24.03 -8.01 -33.38
CA TRP A 405 24.97 -8.35 -32.30
C TRP A 405 24.28 -8.64 -30.94
N ILE A 406 23.06 -8.13 -30.73
CA ILE A 406 22.25 -8.46 -29.55
C ILE A 406 21.63 -9.85 -29.74
N TRP A 407 20.99 -10.10 -30.89
CA TRP A 407 20.25 -11.33 -31.16
C TRP A 407 21.11 -12.57 -31.45
N THR A 408 22.23 -12.41 -32.16
CA THR A 408 23.10 -13.52 -32.59
C THR A 408 24.29 -13.78 -31.66
N GLY A 409 24.53 -12.91 -30.67
CA GLY A 409 25.62 -13.05 -29.72
C GLY A 409 25.43 -14.26 -28.80
N ASP A 410 26.27 -15.28 -28.95
CA ASP A 410 26.24 -16.46 -28.07
C ASP A 410 26.95 -16.19 -26.73
N ILE A 411 26.17 -15.74 -25.77
CA ILE A 411 26.60 -15.42 -24.41
C ILE A 411 27.13 -16.63 -23.63
N GLU A 412 26.78 -17.85 -24.04
CA GLU A 412 27.25 -19.08 -23.39
C GLU A 412 28.63 -19.48 -23.88
N ALA A 413 28.93 -19.26 -25.17
CA ALA A 413 30.28 -19.34 -25.70
C ALA A 413 31.20 -18.28 -25.09
N GLU A 414 30.71 -17.05 -24.91
CA GLU A 414 31.45 -15.98 -24.20
C GLU A 414 31.73 -16.36 -22.74
N TYR A 415 30.72 -16.88 -22.03
CA TYR A 415 30.89 -17.40 -20.66
C TYR A 415 31.90 -18.55 -20.60
N ALA A 416 31.79 -19.54 -21.50
CA ALA A 416 32.70 -20.69 -21.51
C ALA A 416 34.15 -20.29 -21.80
N ALA A 417 34.38 -19.36 -22.73
CA ALA A 417 35.72 -18.85 -23.04
C ALA A 417 36.33 -18.09 -21.86
N LYS A 418 35.56 -17.21 -21.20
CA LYS A 418 36.02 -16.48 -20.01
C LYS A 418 36.23 -17.41 -18.80
N LYS A 419 35.38 -18.43 -18.64
CA LYS A 419 35.55 -19.49 -17.62
C LYS A 419 36.87 -20.24 -17.82
N GLN A 420 37.17 -20.67 -19.05
CA GLN A 420 38.40 -21.41 -19.33
C GLN A 420 39.65 -20.58 -18.99
N LEU A 421 39.71 -19.31 -19.41
CA LEU A 421 40.82 -18.41 -19.05
C LEU A 421 40.98 -18.28 -17.52
N LEU A 422 39.86 -18.17 -16.82
CA LEU A 422 39.78 -18.05 -15.36
C LEU A 422 40.14 -19.36 -14.62
N GLU A 423 40.05 -20.52 -15.28
CA GLU A 423 40.54 -21.81 -14.79
C GLU A 423 42.05 -21.98 -15.08
N ASP A 424 42.50 -21.64 -16.28
CA ASP A 424 43.91 -21.66 -16.71
C ASP A 424 44.80 -20.72 -15.88
N GLU A 425 44.32 -19.52 -15.50
CA GLU A 425 45.03 -18.61 -14.60
C GLU A 425 45.25 -19.20 -13.20
N SER A 426 44.30 -19.98 -12.67
CA SER A 426 44.48 -20.70 -11.40
C SER A 426 45.57 -21.77 -11.49
N ASN A 427 45.56 -22.59 -12.54
CA ASN A 427 46.57 -23.63 -12.75
C ASN A 427 47.97 -23.02 -12.85
N THR A 428 48.11 -21.93 -13.62
CA THR A 428 49.36 -21.18 -13.78
C THR A 428 49.88 -20.60 -12.45
N GLN A 429 49.01 -20.21 -11.52
CA GLN A 429 49.41 -19.78 -10.18
C GLN A 429 49.84 -20.93 -9.26
N VAL A 430 49.22 -22.12 -9.38
CA VAL A 430 49.61 -23.30 -8.58
C VAL A 430 50.99 -23.80 -8.98
N ASP A 431 51.28 -23.91 -10.28
CA ASP A 431 52.61 -24.32 -10.76
C ASP A 431 53.70 -23.36 -10.29
N ALA A 432 53.43 -22.04 -10.33
CA ALA A 432 54.36 -21.00 -9.88
C ALA A 432 54.60 -20.97 -8.35
N VAL A 433 53.77 -21.65 -7.55
CA VAL A 433 53.92 -21.79 -6.09
C VAL A 433 54.80 -22.99 -5.71
N SER A 434 54.98 -23.97 -6.59
CA SER A 434 55.75 -25.19 -6.31
C SER A 434 57.25 -24.96 -6.01
N ASP A 435 57.84 -23.85 -6.50
CA ASP A 435 59.30 -23.62 -6.52
C ASP A 435 59.75 -22.36 -5.73
N ARG A 436 59.00 -21.93 -4.70
CA ARG A 436 59.38 -20.75 -3.88
C ARG A 436 59.22 -20.94 -2.37
N LYS A 437 60.32 -21.36 -1.73
CA LYS A 437 60.52 -21.28 -0.27
C LYS A 437 60.53 -19.83 0.23
N ASP A 438 60.30 -19.66 1.53
CA ASP A 438 60.03 -18.39 2.20
C ASP A 438 60.97 -17.22 1.87
N GLY A 439 60.36 -16.06 1.61
CA GLY A 439 61.04 -14.77 1.50
C GLY A 439 60.06 -13.61 1.74
N PRO A 440 60.41 -12.59 2.53
CA PRO A 440 59.47 -11.55 2.97
C PRO A 440 58.97 -10.67 1.81
N ARG A 441 57.64 -10.54 1.67
CA ARG A 441 56.98 -9.75 0.62
C ARG A 441 57.40 -8.26 0.69
N LYS A 442 57.99 -7.75 -0.39
CA LYS A 442 58.41 -6.33 -0.52
C LYS A 442 57.19 -5.40 -0.62
N ARG A 443 57.12 -4.36 0.22
CA ARG A 443 56.14 -3.26 0.08
C ARG A 443 56.42 -2.44 -1.19
N ARG A 444 55.37 -2.04 -1.92
CA ARG A 444 55.47 -1.14 -3.09
C ARG A 444 56.03 0.24 -2.67
N ARG A 445 56.83 0.89 -3.53
CA ARG A 445 57.29 2.29 -3.36
C ARG A 445 56.39 3.23 -4.16
N ALA A 446 55.99 4.36 -3.56
CA ALA A 446 55.43 5.49 -4.31
C ALA A 446 56.54 6.23 -5.08
N THR A 447 56.20 6.75 -6.27
CA THR A 447 57.12 7.46 -7.18
C THR A 447 57.20 8.97 -6.93
N VAL A 448 56.20 9.56 -6.27
CA VAL A 448 56.14 10.99 -5.90
C VAL A 448 55.70 11.13 -4.45
N ALA A 449 56.23 12.12 -3.72
CA ALA A 449 55.89 12.40 -2.32
C ALA A 449 55.11 13.72 -2.18
N CYS A 450 54.18 13.76 -1.23
CA CYS A 450 53.31 14.92 -1.00
C CYS A 450 54.09 16.17 -0.50
N ARG A 451 53.50 17.37 -0.66
CA ARG A 451 54.16 18.67 -0.42
C ARG A 451 54.72 18.80 1.01
N SER A 452 53.99 18.29 2.01
CA SER A 452 54.38 18.31 3.44
C SER A 452 55.62 17.43 3.71
N CYS A 453 55.59 16.15 3.32
CA CYS A 453 56.75 15.27 3.46
C CYS A 453 57.97 15.78 2.67
N ARG A 454 57.74 16.41 1.52
CA ARG A 454 58.79 17.02 0.69
C ARG A 454 59.48 18.22 1.37
N GLN A 455 58.75 19.05 2.10
CA GLN A 455 59.33 20.10 2.96
C GLN A 455 60.07 19.54 4.17
N ARG A 456 59.50 18.51 4.83
CA ARG A 456 60.09 17.86 6.02
C ARG A 456 61.24 16.88 5.69
N LYS A 457 61.54 16.66 4.41
CA LYS A 457 62.51 15.66 3.88
C LYS A 457 62.24 14.22 4.36
N THR A 458 60.99 13.89 4.69
CA THR A 458 60.55 12.57 5.15
C THR A 458 59.93 11.74 4.02
N LYS A 459 59.81 10.43 4.26
CA LYS A 459 59.09 9.52 3.35
C LYS A 459 57.58 9.76 3.42
N CYS A 460 56.86 9.30 2.40
CA CYS A 460 55.41 9.48 2.28
C CYS A 460 54.74 8.12 2.05
N ASP A 461 53.71 7.84 2.85
CA ASP A 461 53.00 6.57 2.98
C ASP A 461 51.46 6.74 2.97
N HIS A 462 50.97 7.98 2.84
CA HIS A 462 49.59 8.35 2.45
C HIS A 462 48.42 7.93 3.36
N ILE A 463 48.68 7.46 4.58
CA ILE A 463 47.63 7.08 5.54
C ILE A 463 47.34 8.23 6.53
N VAL A 464 46.09 8.71 6.50
CA VAL A 464 45.45 9.74 7.39
C VAL A 464 45.90 11.21 7.19
N PRO A 465 44.96 12.18 7.05
CA PRO A 465 45.25 13.62 7.11
C PRO A 465 45.35 14.15 8.55
N ALA A 466 46.13 15.21 8.77
CA ALA A 466 46.42 15.74 10.11
C ALA A 466 45.35 16.72 10.64
N GLN A 467 45.37 16.92 11.97
CA GLN A 467 44.55 17.88 12.72
C GLN A 467 44.68 19.32 12.17
N ALA A 468 43.61 20.12 12.33
CA ALA A 468 43.60 21.52 11.91
C ALA A 468 44.58 22.36 12.76
N SER A 469 45.63 22.87 12.13
CA SER A 469 46.56 23.79 12.79
C SER A 469 45.90 25.14 13.05
N ASP A 470 46.31 25.84 14.11
CA ASP A 470 45.75 27.16 14.47
C ASP A 470 45.91 28.26 13.39
N GLU A 471 46.75 28.03 12.37
CA GLU A 471 46.80 28.89 11.18
C GLU A 471 45.54 28.75 10.30
N MET A 472 44.96 27.56 10.18
CA MET A 472 43.72 27.32 9.42
C MET A 472 42.47 27.93 10.07
N LEU A 473 42.52 28.24 11.37
CA LEU A 473 41.44 28.91 12.09
C LEU A 473 41.47 30.45 11.96
N ARG A 474 42.55 31.03 11.42
CA ARG A 474 42.66 32.49 11.23
C ARG A 474 41.69 32.97 10.16
N GLY A 475 40.94 34.03 10.46
CA GLY A 475 39.89 34.58 9.61
C GLY A 475 38.47 34.06 9.89
N MET A 476 38.33 32.95 10.63
CA MET A 476 37.03 32.46 11.07
C MET A 476 36.49 33.24 12.29
N THR A 477 35.17 33.31 12.43
CA THR A 477 34.51 33.90 13.59
C THR A 477 34.78 33.09 14.86
N LYS A 478 34.83 33.77 16.03
CA LYS A 478 35.08 33.11 17.32
C LYS A 478 34.09 31.98 17.64
N SER A 479 32.83 32.11 17.21
CA SER A 479 31.81 31.07 17.33
C SER A 479 32.16 29.80 16.54
N ALA A 480 32.56 29.94 15.27
CA ALA A 480 33.00 28.81 14.45
C ALA A 480 34.27 28.13 15.03
N GLN A 481 35.24 28.91 15.50
CA GLN A 481 36.45 28.38 16.15
C GLN A 481 36.12 27.57 17.43
N VAL A 482 35.18 28.04 18.24
CA VAL A 482 34.70 27.33 19.44
C VAL A 482 33.93 26.06 19.07
N TYR A 483 33.09 26.11 18.03
CA TYR A 483 32.33 24.95 17.56
C TYR A 483 33.24 23.83 17.03
N ILE A 484 34.24 24.16 16.20
CA ILE A 484 35.22 23.20 15.67
C ILE A 484 36.02 22.55 16.83
N ARG A 485 36.55 23.35 17.77
CA ARG A 485 37.27 22.86 18.94
C ARG A 485 36.39 22.05 19.91
N SER A 486 35.06 22.25 19.88
CA SER A 486 34.09 21.43 20.62
C SER A 486 33.91 20.06 19.96
N LEU A 487 33.77 20.01 18.64
CA LEU A 487 33.69 18.75 17.87
C LEU A 487 34.96 17.91 18.06
N GLU A 488 36.16 18.50 17.93
CA GLU A 488 37.42 17.77 18.15
C GLU A 488 37.57 17.21 19.58
N ARG A 489 36.90 17.81 20.57
CA ARG A 489 36.88 17.31 21.95
C ARG A 489 35.89 16.15 22.10
N ARG A 490 34.71 16.24 21.46
CA ARG A 490 33.71 15.15 21.43
C ARG A 490 34.26 13.90 20.73
N VAL A 491 34.93 14.05 19.58
CA VAL A 491 35.53 12.92 18.85
C VAL A 491 36.57 12.19 19.71
N ARG A 492 37.52 12.92 20.32
CA ARG A 492 38.49 12.33 21.25
C ARG A 492 37.84 11.60 22.43
N ASN A 493 36.76 12.15 22.99
CA ASN A 493 36.02 11.50 24.08
C ASN A 493 35.43 10.15 23.65
N PHE A 494 34.89 10.05 22.42
CA PHE A 494 34.42 8.77 21.86
C PHE A 494 35.57 7.79 21.57
N GLU A 495 36.69 8.27 21.03
CA GLU A 495 37.88 7.43 20.78
C GLU A 495 38.46 6.85 22.09
N ASP A 496 38.50 7.64 23.16
CA ASP A 496 39.01 7.21 24.46
C ASP A 496 38.04 6.21 25.13
N ILE A 497 36.72 6.44 25.09
CA ILE A 497 35.69 5.47 25.51
C ILE A 497 35.86 4.14 24.75
N GLN A 498 36.05 4.18 23.43
CA GLN A 498 36.25 2.98 22.62
C GLN A 498 37.59 2.27 22.94
N ARG A 499 38.61 3.01 23.39
CA ARG A 499 39.91 2.46 23.81
C ARG A 499 39.82 1.77 25.17
N ASP A 500 39.06 2.32 26.11
CA ASP A 500 38.86 1.73 27.44
C ASP A 500 37.91 0.53 27.41
N ALA A 501 36.86 0.54 26.57
CA ALA A 501 36.06 -0.64 26.28
C ALA A 501 36.92 -1.83 25.78
N LYS A 502 37.89 -1.56 24.91
CA LYS A 502 38.85 -2.57 24.42
C LYS A 502 39.80 -3.09 25.51
N LYS A 503 40.22 -2.25 26.47
CA LYS A 503 40.99 -2.73 27.64
C LYS A 503 40.17 -3.71 28.49
N TYR A 504 38.91 -3.36 28.78
CA TYR A 504 38.00 -4.15 29.62
C TYR A 504 37.74 -5.55 29.05
N HIS A 505 37.65 -5.66 27.72
CA HIS A 505 37.47 -6.95 27.04
C HIS A 505 38.75 -7.82 27.09
N HIS A 506 39.93 -7.19 26.97
CA HIS A 506 41.20 -7.92 26.99
C HIS A 506 41.54 -8.46 28.39
N SER A 507 41.13 -7.80 29.47
CA SER A 507 41.33 -8.30 30.84
C SER A 507 40.50 -9.56 31.17
N GLN A 508 39.36 -9.79 30.51
CA GLN A 508 38.57 -11.02 30.72
C GLN A 508 39.18 -12.27 30.04
N GLN A 509 39.92 -12.10 28.94
CA GLN A 509 40.50 -13.23 28.19
C GLN A 509 41.77 -13.83 28.83
N MET A 510 42.27 -13.27 29.94
CA MET A 510 43.50 -13.72 30.61
C MET A 510 43.28 -14.59 31.86
N GLN A 511 42.03 -14.98 32.19
CA GLN A 511 41.70 -15.67 33.45
C GLN A 511 41.18 -17.12 33.31
N GLN A 512 41.42 -17.80 32.18
CA GLN A 512 41.11 -19.23 32.04
C GLN A 512 42.33 -20.05 31.57
N GLN A 513 42.98 -20.72 32.51
CA GLN A 513 43.87 -21.85 32.28
C GLN A 513 43.30 -23.11 32.95
N PRO A 514 43.53 -24.32 32.40
CA PRO A 514 42.93 -25.56 32.91
C PRO A 514 43.64 -26.09 34.17
N ALA A 515 42.86 -26.61 35.13
CA ALA A 515 43.37 -27.24 36.34
C ALA A 515 43.62 -28.75 36.13
N PRO A 516 44.68 -29.34 36.74
CA PRO A 516 45.02 -30.77 36.60
C PRO A 516 44.34 -31.68 37.65
N THR A 517 44.35 -32.97 37.36
CA THR A 517 43.84 -34.09 38.18
C THR A 517 44.64 -34.33 39.47
N VAL A 518 43.99 -34.72 40.60
CA VAL A 518 44.48 -35.80 41.52
C VAL A 518 43.47 -36.26 42.60
N GLN A 519 43.37 -37.59 42.72
CA GLN A 519 42.95 -38.54 43.78
C GLN A 519 42.23 -38.13 45.11
N THR A 520 41.12 -38.86 45.36
CA THR A 520 40.56 -39.45 46.62
C THR A 520 40.97 -39.00 48.03
N ILE A 521 39.96 -38.84 48.90
CA ILE A 521 39.81 -39.47 50.25
C ILE A 521 38.30 -39.44 50.66
N SER A 522 37.87 -40.31 51.59
CA SER A 522 36.47 -40.52 52.05
C SER A 522 36.39 -40.44 53.61
N PRO A 523 35.33 -40.86 54.36
CA PRO A 523 33.90 -41.18 54.06
C PRO A 523 32.86 -40.67 55.13
N VAL A 524 31.63 -41.23 55.15
CA VAL A 524 30.64 -41.36 56.29
C VAL A 524 29.79 -40.11 56.68
N PRO A 525 28.49 -40.22 57.07
CA PRO A 525 27.34 -40.98 56.50
C PRO A 525 25.99 -40.18 56.40
N SER A 526 24.97 -40.71 55.72
CA SER A 526 23.68 -41.17 56.34
C SER A 526 22.56 -41.54 55.33
N THR A 527 21.67 -42.42 55.76
CA THR A 527 20.45 -43.02 55.13
C THR A 527 19.38 -42.03 54.65
N SER A 528 18.36 -42.35 53.82
CA SER A 528 17.68 -43.63 53.42
C SER A 528 17.06 -43.50 52.01
N GLN A 529 17.26 -44.42 51.04
CA GLN A 529 16.43 -45.62 50.68
C GLN A 529 15.02 -45.38 50.07
N TYR A 530 14.63 -46.32 49.18
CA TYR A 530 13.33 -46.54 48.50
C TYR A 530 12.93 -45.52 47.39
N GLU A 531 12.38 -45.92 46.23
CA GLU A 531 12.27 -47.24 45.57
C GLU A 531 12.21 -47.07 44.03
N ALA A 532 12.22 -48.15 43.24
CA ALA A 532 12.29 -48.08 41.78
C ALA A 532 11.29 -49.02 41.06
N THR A 533 10.67 -48.53 39.96
CA THR A 533 9.84 -49.34 39.05
C THR A 533 10.03 -48.91 37.59
N LYS A 534 9.84 -49.88 36.68
CA LYS A 534 10.07 -49.76 35.22
C LYS A 534 8.73 -49.71 34.47
N MET A 535 8.69 -49.16 33.25
CA MET A 535 7.87 -49.69 32.14
C MET A 535 8.36 -49.18 30.74
N PRO A 536 7.90 -49.74 29.59
CA PRO A 536 8.77 -50.03 28.44
C PRO A 536 8.36 -49.38 27.08
N PRO A 537 9.13 -49.59 25.98
CA PRO A 537 8.91 -48.96 24.67
C PRO A 537 8.18 -49.82 23.60
N ILE A 538 7.56 -49.17 22.61
CA ILE A 538 6.87 -49.75 21.42
C ILE A 538 7.21 -48.86 20.20
N GLN A 539 8.05 -49.27 19.25
CA GLN A 539 7.79 -50.02 17.99
C GLN A 539 7.06 -49.26 16.85
N ARG A 540 7.78 -49.12 15.70
CA ARG A 540 7.28 -49.13 14.30
C ARG A 540 7.13 -50.60 13.84
N PRO A 541 6.58 -51.01 12.64
CA PRO A 541 6.32 -50.31 11.35
C PRO A 541 4.84 -50.49 10.83
N VAL A 542 4.39 -50.28 9.57
CA VAL A 542 4.71 -50.84 8.22
C VAL A 542 3.97 -50.07 7.09
N ARG A 543 4.47 -50.12 5.83
CA ARG A 543 3.72 -49.83 4.58
C ARG A 543 3.30 -51.13 3.84
N PRO A 544 2.14 -51.17 3.17
CA PRO A 544 1.92 -52.01 1.99
C PRO A 544 1.79 -51.17 0.69
N THR A 545 1.81 -51.83 -0.47
CA THR A 545 1.90 -51.18 -1.80
C THR A 545 0.88 -51.72 -2.81
N GLY A 546 0.11 -50.80 -3.41
CA GLY A 546 -0.36 -50.85 -4.80
C GLY A 546 -1.44 -51.86 -5.21
N TRP A 547 -2.35 -51.41 -6.08
CA TRP A 547 -3.03 -52.19 -7.12
C TRP A 547 -3.60 -51.22 -8.17
N SER A 548 -3.93 -51.73 -9.36
CA SER A 548 -4.29 -50.93 -10.53
C SER A 548 -5.59 -51.41 -11.18
N ALA A 549 -6.54 -50.52 -11.41
CA ALA A 549 -7.68 -50.72 -12.30
C ALA A 549 -8.17 -49.38 -12.85
N SER A 550 -8.65 -49.38 -14.10
CA SER A 550 -9.21 -48.22 -14.79
C SER A 550 -10.73 -48.20 -14.71
N HIS A 551 -11.34 -47.07 -14.36
CA HIS A 551 -12.66 -46.72 -14.86
C HIS A 551 -12.88 -45.20 -14.92
N SER A 552 -13.66 -44.79 -15.92
CA SER A 552 -14.14 -43.41 -16.12
C SER A 552 -15.31 -43.11 -15.19
N GLN A 553 -15.26 -41.97 -14.47
CA GLN A 553 -16.42 -41.42 -13.77
C GLN A 553 -16.42 -39.88 -13.82
N GLN A 554 -17.60 -39.28 -13.68
CA GLN A 554 -17.83 -37.85 -13.90
C GLN A 554 -17.24 -37.01 -12.76
N GLN A 555 -16.59 -35.90 -13.10
CA GLN A 555 -16.18 -34.91 -12.11
C GLN A 555 -17.39 -34.09 -11.63
N GLN A 556 -17.87 -34.40 -10.43
CA GLN A 556 -18.65 -33.45 -9.65
C GLN A 556 -17.73 -32.32 -9.17
N GLN A 557 -18.16 -31.07 -9.33
CA GLN A 557 -17.45 -29.91 -8.77
C GLN A 557 -17.67 -29.84 -7.26
N PRO A 558 -16.63 -29.66 -6.43
CA PRO A 558 -16.82 -29.30 -5.02
C PRO A 558 -17.42 -27.89 -4.92
N GLN A 559 -18.57 -27.76 -4.28
CA GLN A 559 -19.11 -26.45 -3.91
C GLN A 559 -18.27 -25.88 -2.76
N HIS A 560 -17.38 -24.93 -3.07
CA HIS A 560 -16.67 -24.18 -2.04
C HIS A 560 -17.64 -23.19 -1.36
N GLN A 561 -18.00 -23.48 -0.11
CA GLN A 561 -18.64 -22.51 0.76
C GLN A 561 -17.66 -21.38 1.09
N ASN A 562 -18.14 -20.13 1.10
CA ASN A 562 -17.33 -18.97 1.46
C ASN A 562 -17.01 -19.00 2.96
N ILE A 563 -15.73 -19.05 3.31
CA ILE A 563 -15.21 -18.99 4.68
C ILE A 563 -14.31 -17.76 4.80
N LEU A 564 -14.48 -16.95 5.84
CA LEU A 564 -13.61 -15.80 6.10
C LEU A 564 -12.15 -16.25 6.33
N PRO A 565 -11.14 -15.43 5.97
CA PRO A 565 -9.75 -15.73 6.32
C PRO A 565 -9.60 -15.83 7.85
N THR A 566 -9.11 -16.97 8.32
CA THR A 566 -9.17 -17.40 9.73
C THR A 566 -8.10 -16.78 10.64
N THR A 567 -7.67 -15.55 10.35
CA THR A 567 -6.59 -14.84 11.07
C THR A 567 -7.11 -13.53 11.66
N PRO A 568 -7.34 -13.44 12.99
CA PRO A 568 -7.92 -12.24 13.59
C PRO A 568 -6.98 -11.02 13.63
N ASP A 569 -5.69 -11.18 13.28
CA ASP A 569 -4.68 -10.10 13.29
C ASP A 569 -5.05 -8.91 12.38
N ILE A 570 -5.97 -9.12 11.44
CA ILE A 570 -6.58 -8.10 10.57
C ILE A 570 -7.29 -7.02 11.41
N PHE A 571 -7.88 -7.36 12.57
CA PHE A 571 -8.76 -6.45 13.30
C PHE A 571 -8.06 -5.48 14.27
N LEU A 572 -6.90 -5.85 14.84
CA LEU A 572 -6.24 -5.06 15.90
C LEU A 572 -4.78 -4.61 15.62
N SER A 573 -4.16 -5.03 14.51
CA SER A 573 -2.76 -4.67 14.22
C SER A 573 -2.55 -3.16 13.98
N GLY A 574 -1.31 -2.70 14.14
CA GLY A 574 -0.94 -1.29 13.94
C GLY A 574 -1.03 -0.89 12.46
N LYS A 575 -0.85 -1.86 11.56
CA LYS A 575 -0.72 -1.69 10.12
C LYS A 575 -1.69 -2.59 9.32
N ALA A 576 -2.89 -2.83 9.85
CA ALA A 576 -3.94 -3.57 9.14
C ALA A 576 -4.23 -2.91 7.77
N GLY A 577 -3.89 -3.62 6.68
CA GLY A 577 -3.96 -3.10 5.31
C GLY A 577 -5.38 -2.84 4.80
N GLU A 578 -6.39 -3.36 5.50
CA GLU A 578 -7.75 -2.84 5.43
C GLU A 578 -8.10 -2.25 6.79
N SER A 579 -8.47 -0.97 6.82
CA SER A 579 -9.08 -0.39 7.99
C SER A 579 -10.44 -1.02 8.27
N PHE A 580 -10.87 -0.93 9.53
CA PHE A 580 -12.24 -1.24 9.94
C PHE A 580 -13.30 -0.55 9.03
N THR A 581 -13.06 0.68 8.57
CA THR A 581 -13.96 1.35 7.61
C THR A 581 -13.84 0.79 6.19
N GLN A 582 -12.66 0.35 5.72
CA GLN A 582 -12.57 -0.35 4.44
C GLN A 582 -13.38 -1.66 4.47
N LEU A 583 -13.36 -2.41 5.58
CA LEU A 583 -14.17 -3.62 5.76
C LEU A 583 -15.69 -3.34 5.70
N ILE A 584 -16.20 -2.31 6.39
CA ILE A 584 -17.63 -1.95 6.24
C ILE A 584 -17.92 -1.31 4.87
N LEU A 585 -17.03 -0.51 4.28
CA LEU A 585 -17.20 0.03 2.92
C LEU A 585 -17.28 -1.08 1.87
N ASN A 586 -16.46 -2.14 2.00
CA ASN A 586 -16.55 -3.33 1.16
C ASN A 586 -17.94 -3.99 1.30
N ALA A 587 -18.43 -4.16 2.53
CA ALA A 587 -19.79 -4.65 2.81
C ALA A 587 -20.92 -3.68 2.37
N MET A 588 -20.64 -2.38 2.27
CA MET A 588 -21.55 -1.34 1.75
C MET A 588 -21.58 -1.27 0.22
N ASN A 589 -20.57 -1.81 -0.47
CA ASN A 589 -20.46 -1.69 -1.93
C ASN A 589 -20.64 -3.01 -2.69
N ASN A 590 -20.50 -4.17 -2.02
CA ASN A 590 -20.70 -5.48 -2.65
C ASN A 590 -21.88 -6.29 -2.04
N PRO A 591 -22.76 -6.89 -2.86
CA PRO A 591 -23.76 -7.87 -2.40
C PRO A 591 -23.21 -9.30 -2.31
N SER A 592 -21.94 -9.53 -2.67
CA SER A 592 -21.30 -10.84 -2.61
C SER A 592 -19.83 -10.71 -2.18
N VAL A 593 -19.39 -11.59 -1.28
CA VAL A 593 -18.08 -11.48 -0.61
C VAL A 593 -16.93 -11.83 -1.55
N LYS A 594 -16.12 -10.82 -1.89
CA LYS A 594 -14.76 -10.98 -2.40
C LYS A 594 -13.83 -9.94 -1.78
N LEU A 595 -12.76 -10.42 -1.15
CA LEU A 595 -11.65 -9.59 -0.66
C LEU A 595 -10.53 -9.58 -1.71
N ASP A 596 -10.78 -8.88 -2.82
CA ASP A 596 -9.72 -8.33 -3.65
C ASP A 596 -9.65 -6.82 -3.40
N ALA A 597 -8.46 -6.24 -3.32
CA ALA A 597 -8.25 -4.80 -3.42
C ALA A 597 -8.46 -4.31 -4.87
N GLN A 598 -9.66 -4.53 -5.41
CA GLN A 598 -10.10 -3.95 -6.67
C GLN A 598 -10.48 -2.50 -6.43
N SER A 599 -9.90 -1.59 -7.22
CA SER A 599 -10.38 -0.21 -7.34
C SER A 599 -11.72 -0.20 -8.09
N PHE A 600 -12.78 -0.64 -7.41
CA PHE A 600 -14.14 -0.40 -7.83
C PHE A 600 -14.35 1.11 -7.92
N SER A 601 -14.26 1.64 -9.13
CA SER A 601 -14.85 2.93 -9.44
C SER A 601 -16.30 2.88 -8.96
N SER A 602 -16.66 3.74 -8.01
CA SER A 602 -18.04 3.83 -7.54
C SER A 602 -18.98 3.89 -8.73
N PRO A 603 -20.16 3.24 -8.70
CA PRO A 603 -21.13 3.38 -9.77
C PRO A 603 -21.30 4.85 -10.09
N ARG A 604 -21.00 5.24 -11.34
CA ARG A 604 -21.38 6.57 -11.83
C ARG A 604 -22.89 6.51 -12.00
N ASP A 605 -23.61 6.78 -10.91
CA ASP A 605 -25.04 7.07 -10.95
C ASP A 605 -25.29 8.03 -12.11
N GLY A 606 -26.27 7.66 -12.94
CA GLY A 606 -26.39 8.15 -14.31
C GLY A 606 -26.28 9.66 -14.36
N SER A 607 -25.49 10.16 -15.31
CA SER A 607 -25.20 11.59 -15.48
C SER A 607 -26.48 12.43 -15.32
N VAL A 608 -26.62 13.08 -14.17
CA VAL A 608 -27.75 13.98 -13.92
C VAL A 608 -27.64 15.08 -14.98
N ASP A 609 -28.58 15.09 -15.92
CA ASP A 609 -28.50 15.89 -17.14
C ASP A 609 -28.88 17.34 -16.79
N VAL A 610 -27.97 18.05 -16.11
CA VAL A 610 -28.12 19.45 -15.67
C VAL A 610 -28.01 20.40 -16.86
N ARG A 611 -28.94 20.26 -17.80
CA ARG A 611 -29.23 21.22 -18.87
C ARG A 611 -30.01 22.40 -18.29
N GLY A 612 -29.32 23.16 -17.43
CA GLY A 612 -29.84 24.29 -16.68
C GLY A 612 -28.77 25.35 -16.50
N SER A 613 -28.24 25.88 -17.59
CA SER A 613 -27.15 26.85 -17.66
C SER A 613 -27.41 28.17 -16.90
N ASP A 614 -28.66 28.45 -16.59
CA ASP A 614 -29.15 29.82 -16.37
C ASP A 614 -29.12 30.27 -14.89
N ASN A 615 -28.62 29.42 -13.97
CA ASN A 615 -28.65 29.68 -12.52
C ASN A 615 -27.38 29.30 -11.73
N LEU A 616 -26.25 28.96 -12.36
CA LEU A 616 -25.03 28.53 -11.65
C LEU A 616 -24.49 29.56 -10.63
N PHE A 617 -24.71 30.86 -10.87
CA PHE A 617 -24.28 31.95 -10.01
C PHE A 617 -25.37 32.46 -9.05
N SER A 618 -26.55 31.84 -9.04
CA SER A 618 -27.66 32.21 -8.15
C SER A 618 -27.49 31.56 -6.76
N PRO A 619 -27.64 32.30 -5.66
CA PRO A 619 -27.50 31.74 -4.32
C PRO A 619 -28.65 30.76 -3.98
N PRO A 620 -28.41 29.74 -3.14
CA PRO A 620 -29.46 28.80 -2.70
C PRO A 620 -30.65 29.49 -2.01
N ALA A 621 -31.87 29.03 -2.27
CA ALA A 621 -33.09 29.66 -1.76
C ALA A 621 -33.16 29.69 -0.22
N ASN A 622 -32.75 28.61 0.45
CA ASN A 622 -32.82 28.45 1.91
C ASN A 622 -31.49 28.81 2.61
N VAL A 623 -30.57 29.50 1.92
CA VAL A 623 -29.18 29.73 2.37
C VAL A 623 -29.06 30.33 3.78
N ARG A 624 -29.98 31.22 4.20
CA ARG A 624 -29.94 31.87 5.52
C ARG A 624 -30.16 30.89 6.68
N GLU A 625 -31.07 29.94 6.50
CA GLU A 625 -31.39 28.90 7.50
C GLU A 625 -30.26 27.86 7.58
N LEU A 626 -29.78 27.41 6.41
CA LEU A 626 -28.66 26.47 6.31
C LEU A 626 -27.33 27.06 6.84
N LEU A 627 -27.11 28.37 6.67
CA LEU A 627 -25.98 29.08 7.28
C LEU A 627 -26.04 29.04 8.81
N GLN A 628 -27.22 29.27 9.40
CA GLN A 628 -27.38 29.19 10.85
C GLN A 628 -27.06 27.78 11.37
N ILE A 629 -27.65 26.74 10.77
CA ILE A 629 -27.37 25.33 11.13
C ILE A 629 -25.87 25.00 11.03
N TYR A 630 -25.17 25.53 10.02
CA TYR A 630 -23.72 25.36 9.90
C TYR A 630 -22.94 26.05 11.03
N PHE A 631 -23.25 27.30 11.37
CA PHE A 631 -22.52 28.01 12.42
C PHE A 631 -22.85 27.49 13.83
N ASP A 632 -24.10 27.09 14.08
CA ASP A 632 -24.55 26.56 15.37
C ASP A 632 -23.98 25.15 15.66
N PHE A 633 -23.73 24.30 14.65
CA PHE A 633 -23.31 22.89 14.86
C PHE A 633 -22.01 22.45 14.18
N HIS A 634 -21.67 22.97 13.00
CA HIS A 634 -20.51 22.50 12.23
C HIS A 634 -19.26 23.37 12.41
N HIS A 635 -19.44 24.67 12.68
CA HIS A 635 -18.33 25.60 12.81
C HIS A 635 -17.48 25.36 14.07
N GLU A 636 -18.07 25.17 15.25
CA GLU A 636 -17.32 24.82 16.48
C GLU A 636 -16.45 23.56 16.27
N LEU A 637 -16.94 22.59 15.49
CA LEU A 637 -16.23 21.34 15.20
C LEU A 637 -15.08 21.47 14.20
N THR A 638 -15.04 22.52 13.37
CA THR A 638 -14.01 22.81 12.35
C THR A 638 -14.01 24.32 12.00
N PRO A 639 -13.51 25.19 12.88
CA PRO A 639 -13.63 26.65 12.78
C PRO A 639 -12.61 27.25 11.81
N ILE A 640 -12.82 27.05 10.51
CA ILE A 640 -11.91 27.48 9.42
C ILE A 640 -12.08 28.93 8.96
N PHE A 641 -12.99 29.68 9.58
CA PHE A 641 -13.32 31.08 9.23
C PHE A 641 -13.09 32.00 10.43
N HIS A 642 -13.12 33.31 10.16
CA HIS A 642 -13.46 34.33 11.14
C HIS A 642 -14.91 34.77 10.86
N VAL A 643 -15.85 34.43 11.74
CA VAL A 643 -17.32 34.54 11.53
C VAL A 643 -17.75 35.95 11.11
N PRO A 644 -17.29 37.05 11.76
CA PRO A 644 -17.67 38.41 11.35
C PRO A 644 -17.23 38.75 9.91
N SER A 645 -16.05 38.29 9.48
CA SER A 645 -15.53 38.58 8.13
C SER A 645 -16.27 37.78 7.06
N ILE A 646 -16.47 36.48 7.27
CA ILE A 646 -17.10 35.61 6.26
C ILE A 646 -18.60 35.93 6.12
N MET A 647 -19.30 36.29 7.21
CA MET A 647 -20.71 36.69 7.15
C MET A 647 -20.92 38.01 6.39
N ALA A 648 -19.99 38.96 6.50
CA ALA A 648 -20.00 40.17 5.67
C ALA A 648 -19.81 39.86 4.16
N GLN A 649 -18.90 38.94 3.82
CA GLN A 649 -18.72 38.47 2.44
C GLN A 649 -19.96 37.71 1.92
N PHE A 650 -20.61 36.90 2.76
CA PHE A 650 -21.85 36.21 2.41
C PHE A 650 -22.98 37.22 2.14
N GLU A 651 -23.23 38.20 3.01
CA GLU A 651 -24.26 39.23 2.75
C GLU A 651 -23.93 40.09 1.52
N GLN A 652 -22.64 40.35 1.22
CA GLN A 652 -22.24 40.99 -0.03
C GLN A 652 -22.58 40.13 -1.26
N VAL A 653 -22.45 38.81 -1.19
CA VAL A 653 -22.80 37.88 -2.28
C VAL A 653 -24.32 37.65 -2.39
N LEU A 654 -25.06 37.69 -1.28
CA LEU A 654 -26.53 37.53 -1.27
C LEU A 654 -27.28 38.80 -1.70
N SER A 655 -26.73 39.99 -1.44
CA SER A 655 -27.34 41.27 -1.81
C SER A 655 -27.05 41.71 -3.25
N ASN A 656 -25.90 41.32 -3.82
CA ASN A 656 -25.56 41.61 -5.20
C ASN A 656 -26.02 40.49 -6.14
N ARG A 657 -26.64 40.84 -7.27
CA ARG A 657 -26.77 39.89 -8.40
C ARG A 657 -25.39 39.65 -8.99
N VAL A 658 -24.72 38.57 -8.58
CA VAL A 658 -23.37 38.21 -9.02
C VAL A 658 -23.38 38.00 -10.54
N SER A 659 -22.92 39.02 -11.26
CA SER A 659 -22.75 38.96 -12.71
C SER A 659 -21.42 38.27 -13.01
N SER A 660 -21.41 37.36 -13.98
CA SER A 660 -20.33 36.40 -14.23
C SER A 660 -19.02 37.05 -14.70
N ALA A 661 -18.19 37.51 -13.75
CA ALA A 661 -16.85 38.02 -14.01
C ALA A 661 -15.92 38.02 -12.78
N ASN A 662 -16.41 38.36 -11.58
CA ASN A 662 -15.51 38.65 -10.44
C ASN A 662 -15.02 37.37 -9.72
N SER A 663 -13.72 37.06 -9.83
CA SER A 663 -13.15 35.78 -9.39
C SER A 663 -13.30 35.51 -7.89
N ASP A 664 -13.25 36.54 -7.05
CA ASP A 664 -13.29 36.39 -5.59
C ASP A 664 -14.66 35.89 -5.11
N HIS A 665 -15.74 36.37 -5.74
CA HIS A 665 -17.11 35.99 -5.37
C HIS A 665 -17.42 34.52 -5.74
N VAL A 666 -16.69 33.92 -6.68
CA VAL A 666 -16.91 32.52 -7.11
C VAL A 666 -16.55 31.54 -6.01
N TYR A 667 -15.45 31.77 -5.28
CA TYR A 667 -15.07 30.91 -4.16
C TYR A 667 -15.98 31.10 -2.95
N ILE A 668 -16.48 32.31 -2.71
CA ILE A 668 -17.50 32.56 -1.67
C ILE A 668 -18.83 31.87 -2.01
N LEU A 669 -19.26 31.88 -3.28
CA LEU A 669 -20.42 31.10 -3.74
C LEU A 669 -20.19 29.57 -3.62
N ALA A 670 -18.96 29.09 -3.86
CA ALA A 670 -18.61 27.68 -3.67
C ALA A 670 -18.64 27.29 -2.18
N ILE A 671 -18.10 28.14 -1.28
CA ILE A 671 -18.19 27.96 0.18
C ILE A 671 -19.65 27.92 0.62
N LEU A 672 -20.49 28.87 0.19
CA LEU A 672 -21.93 28.90 0.49
C LEU A 672 -22.62 27.59 0.09
N ASN A 673 -22.33 27.07 -1.10
CA ASN A 673 -22.89 25.80 -1.55
C ASN A 673 -22.35 24.60 -0.74
N MET A 674 -21.08 24.57 -0.34
CA MET A 674 -20.55 23.51 0.54
C MET A 674 -21.15 23.56 1.95
N ILE A 675 -21.41 24.76 2.49
CA ILE A 675 -22.15 24.97 3.74
C ILE A 675 -23.58 24.43 3.61
N CYS A 676 -24.29 24.77 2.52
CA CYS A 676 -25.63 24.24 2.26
C CYS A 676 -25.63 22.72 2.11
N ALA A 677 -24.62 22.12 1.47
CA ALA A 677 -24.49 20.65 1.38
C ALA A 677 -24.34 19.99 2.75
N LEU A 678 -23.52 20.57 3.64
CA LEU A 678 -23.33 20.10 5.01
C LEU A 678 -24.60 20.22 5.87
N ALA A 679 -25.22 21.40 5.89
CA ALA A 679 -26.40 21.67 6.71
C ALA A 679 -27.65 20.90 6.25
N GLU A 680 -27.85 20.76 4.93
CA GLU A 680 -28.91 19.92 4.37
C GLU A 680 -28.72 18.45 4.80
N ALA A 681 -27.51 17.91 4.65
CA ALA A 681 -27.18 16.53 5.05
C ALA A 681 -27.24 16.28 6.57
N HIS A 682 -27.27 17.34 7.40
CA HIS A 682 -27.51 17.30 8.84
C HIS A 682 -29.02 17.26 9.15
N SER A 683 -29.83 18.05 8.42
CA SER A 683 -31.25 18.32 8.70
C SER A 683 -32.22 17.18 8.29
N ARG A 684 -31.83 15.92 8.53
CA ARG A 684 -32.50 14.69 8.06
C ARG A 684 -33.84 14.35 8.74
N GLN A 685 -34.72 15.32 8.95
CA GLN A 685 -36.01 15.10 9.62
C GLN A 685 -37.12 14.59 8.68
N ASN A 686 -37.03 14.81 7.36
CA ASN A 686 -38.06 14.34 6.41
C ASN A 686 -37.51 13.97 5.02
N HIS A 687 -37.92 12.79 4.53
CA HIS A 687 -37.85 12.29 3.14
C HIS A 687 -36.48 12.12 2.46
N GLY A 688 -36.45 11.22 1.46
CA GLY A 688 -35.24 10.83 0.72
C GLY A 688 -34.70 11.86 -0.28
N ASP A 689 -35.38 12.99 -0.47
CA ASP A 689 -34.93 14.09 -1.34
C ASP A 689 -33.76 14.90 -0.75
N SER A 690 -33.48 14.80 0.55
CA SER A 690 -32.42 15.58 1.23
C SER A 690 -31.00 15.14 0.81
N ASP A 691 -30.76 13.84 0.64
CA ASP A 691 -29.47 13.34 0.09
C ASP A 691 -29.26 13.82 -1.37
N ILE A 692 -30.33 13.81 -2.17
CA ILE A 692 -30.31 14.34 -3.55
C ILE A 692 -30.05 15.87 -3.54
N THR A 693 -30.60 16.59 -2.57
CA THR A 693 -30.52 18.06 -2.48
C THR A 693 -29.17 18.52 -1.94
N SER A 694 -28.62 17.86 -0.92
CA SER A 694 -27.25 18.12 -0.45
C SER A 694 -26.21 17.82 -1.53
N ARG A 695 -26.38 16.73 -2.29
CA ARG A 695 -25.47 16.38 -3.40
C ARG A 695 -25.55 17.37 -4.56
N LYS A 696 -26.72 17.97 -4.85
CA LYS A 696 -26.84 19.10 -5.80
C LYS A 696 -25.96 20.28 -5.37
N TYR A 697 -26.05 20.72 -4.11
CA TYR A 697 -25.22 21.83 -3.62
C TYR A 697 -23.71 21.52 -3.69
N TYR A 698 -23.28 20.33 -3.27
CA TYR A 698 -21.88 19.91 -3.42
C TYR A 698 -21.42 19.92 -4.89
N ASN A 699 -22.22 19.36 -5.81
CA ASN A 699 -21.91 19.36 -7.24
C ASN A 699 -21.81 20.79 -7.81
N THR A 700 -22.71 21.71 -7.41
CA THR A 700 -22.66 23.13 -7.77
C THR A 700 -21.39 23.81 -7.30
N ALA A 701 -20.96 23.58 -6.04
CA ALA A 701 -19.71 24.11 -5.52
C ALA A 701 -18.48 23.63 -6.30
N MET A 702 -18.45 22.35 -6.66
CA MET A 702 -17.37 21.77 -7.47
C MET A 702 -17.37 22.34 -8.90
N GLN A 703 -18.54 22.55 -9.52
CA GLN A 703 -18.65 23.21 -10.84
C GLN A 703 -18.17 24.67 -10.81
N LEU A 704 -18.50 25.43 -9.76
CA LEU A 704 -18.00 26.80 -9.58
C LEU A 704 -16.47 26.86 -9.48
N MET A 705 -15.84 25.88 -8.83
CA MET A 705 -14.38 25.78 -8.72
C MET A 705 -13.69 25.17 -9.95
N GLN A 706 -14.40 24.36 -10.74
CA GLN A 706 -13.84 23.54 -11.83
C GLN A 706 -12.93 24.30 -12.82
N PRO A 707 -13.25 25.52 -13.31
CA PRO A 707 -12.41 26.21 -14.29
C PRO A 707 -10.99 26.52 -13.80
N ASN A 708 -10.84 26.74 -12.49
CA ASN A 708 -9.58 27.09 -11.85
C ASN A 708 -9.17 26.06 -10.78
N LEU A 709 -9.63 24.80 -10.88
CA LEU A 709 -9.43 23.81 -9.80
C LEU A 709 -7.94 23.46 -9.57
N LEU A 710 -7.12 23.62 -10.62
CA LEU A 710 -5.67 23.35 -10.62
C LEU A 710 -4.81 24.62 -10.86
N SER A 711 -5.38 25.80 -10.56
CA SER A 711 -4.75 27.11 -10.71
C SER A 711 -5.30 28.09 -9.66
N ASP A 712 -4.88 29.37 -9.68
CA ASP A 712 -5.45 30.46 -8.86
C ASP A 712 -5.59 30.07 -7.37
N TRP A 713 -4.46 29.79 -6.72
CA TRP A 713 -4.44 29.32 -5.35
C TRP A 713 -4.88 30.43 -4.39
N LYS A 714 -5.97 30.20 -3.66
CA LYS A 714 -6.52 31.11 -2.64
C LYS A 714 -7.01 30.33 -1.42
N ILE A 715 -7.07 30.95 -0.25
CA ILE A 715 -7.42 30.26 1.00
C ILE A 715 -8.90 29.80 1.02
N GLU A 716 -9.77 30.52 0.33
CA GLU A 716 -11.19 30.22 0.12
C GLU A 716 -11.37 28.90 -0.63
N LYS A 717 -10.46 28.57 -1.56
CA LYS A 717 -10.44 27.29 -2.27
C LYS A 717 -10.08 26.14 -1.33
N VAL A 718 -9.13 26.34 -0.41
CA VAL A 718 -8.81 25.35 0.64
C VAL A 718 -10.00 25.17 1.58
N GLN A 719 -10.64 26.27 2.01
CA GLN A 719 -11.83 26.23 2.85
C GLN A 719 -13.00 25.49 2.19
N ALA A 720 -13.31 25.79 0.92
CA ALA A 720 -14.34 25.10 0.15
C ALA A 720 -14.07 23.59 0.02
N LEU A 721 -12.84 23.20 -0.29
CA LEU A 721 -12.45 21.78 -0.41
C LEU A 721 -12.45 21.06 0.96
N LEU A 722 -12.09 21.74 2.05
CA LEU A 722 -12.21 21.19 3.41
C LEU A 722 -13.67 20.92 3.80
N LEU A 723 -14.58 21.84 3.48
CA LEU A 723 -16.02 21.64 3.68
C LEU A 723 -16.57 20.51 2.78
N GLY A 724 -16.11 20.43 1.53
CA GLY A 724 -16.42 19.33 0.62
C GLY A 724 -15.97 17.97 1.17
N ALA A 725 -14.74 17.87 1.67
CA ALA A 725 -14.24 16.66 2.33
C ALA A 725 -15.05 16.31 3.59
N ARG A 726 -15.47 17.30 4.39
CA ARG A 726 -16.38 17.07 5.54
C ARG A 726 -17.75 16.56 5.12
N TYR A 727 -18.33 17.08 4.02
CA TYR A 727 -19.59 16.58 3.48
C TYR A 727 -19.43 15.13 3.02
N LEU A 728 -18.40 14.85 2.21
CA LEU A 728 -18.15 13.51 1.67
C LEU A 728 -17.83 12.48 2.77
N GLN A 729 -17.16 12.89 3.86
CA GLN A 729 -16.94 12.07 5.06
C GLN A 729 -18.24 11.58 5.72
N SER A 730 -19.36 12.30 5.55
CA SER A 730 -20.69 11.92 6.06
C SER A 730 -21.55 11.12 5.05
N SER A 731 -20.94 10.70 3.93
CA SER A 731 -21.61 10.07 2.78
C SER A 731 -20.91 8.76 2.36
N SER A 732 -21.48 8.06 1.38
CA SER A 732 -20.91 6.84 0.79
C SER A 732 -19.66 7.06 -0.10
N TYR A 733 -19.26 8.31 -0.36
CA TYR A 733 -18.25 8.66 -1.37
C TYR A 733 -16.82 8.79 -0.80
N SER A 734 -16.30 7.73 -0.20
CA SER A 734 -14.98 7.71 0.49
C SER A 734 -13.77 8.06 -0.38
N ASP A 735 -13.75 7.64 -1.65
CA ASP A 735 -12.63 7.92 -2.55
C ASP A 735 -12.64 9.36 -3.08
N GLU A 736 -13.83 9.94 -3.26
CA GLU A 736 -13.98 11.36 -3.56
C GLU A 736 -13.54 12.20 -2.35
N CYS A 737 -13.95 11.81 -1.13
CA CYS A 737 -13.53 12.42 0.14
C CYS A 737 -12.00 12.53 0.26
N TRP A 738 -11.30 11.40 0.06
CA TRP A 738 -9.84 11.33 0.09
C TRP A 738 -9.18 12.21 -0.98
N THR A 739 -9.74 12.23 -2.19
CA THR A 739 -9.21 13.01 -3.31
C THR A 739 -9.37 14.52 -3.10
N VAL A 740 -10.54 14.96 -2.62
CA VAL A 740 -10.87 16.36 -2.33
C VAL A 740 -10.00 16.91 -1.19
N LEU A 741 -9.82 16.14 -0.11
CA LEU A 741 -8.87 16.50 0.95
C LEU A 741 -7.43 16.57 0.42
N GLY A 742 -7.00 15.58 -0.35
CA GLY A 742 -5.66 15.53 -0.92
C GLY A 742 -5.32 16.72 -1.82
N LEU A 743 -6.33 17.29 -2.50
CA LEU A 743 -6.19 18.56 -3.22
C LEU A 743 -6.10 19.76 -2.27
N ALA A 744 -6.98 19.85 -1.26
CA ALA A 744 -6.97 20.93 -0.27
C ALA A 744 -5.59 21.07 0.41
N ILE A 745 -5.00 19.95 0.84
CA ILE A 745 -3.67 19.90 1.49
C ILE A 745 -2.57 20.38 0.54
N ARG A 746 -2.60 20.01 -0.74
CA ARG A 746 -1.61 20.46 -1.73
C ARG A 746 -1.65 21.97 -1.94
N ILE A 747 -2.86 22.54 -2.04
CA ILE A 747 -3.05 24.00 -2.16
C ILE A 747 -2.63 24.71 -0.86
N ALA A 748 -2.89 24.12 0.31
CA ALA A 748 -2.42 24.64 1.60
C ALA A 748 -0.89 24.64 1.75
N TYR A 749 -0.19 23.64 1.19
CA TYR A 749 1.28 23.64 1.12
C TYR A 749 1.80 24.76 0.20
N ASP A 750 1.20 24.96 -0.98
CA ASP A 750 1.60 25.98 -1.98
C ASP A 750 1.38 27.42 -1.47
N LEU A 751 0.27 27.66 -0.77
CA LEU A 751 -0.04 28.89 -0.02
C LEU A 751 0.82 29.12 1.23
N GLU A 752 1.81 28.25 1.46
CA GLU A 752 2.71 28.21 2.63
C GLU A 752 2.02 28.18 4.00
N LEU A 753 0.79 27.65 4.10
CA LEU A 753 0.04 27.54 5.38
C LEU A 753 0.72 26.60 6.40
N HIS A 754 1.69 25.79 5.93
CA HIS A 754 2.57 24.92 6.72
C HIS A 754 3.70 25.68 7.45
N ARG A 755 3.77 27.00 7.35
CA ARG A 755 4.72 27.88 8.05
C ARG A 755 3.96 28.91 8.91
N PRO A 756 4.59 29.48 9.94
CA PRO A 756 4.04 30.65 10.63
C PRO A 756 3.74 31.77 9.62
N PRO A 757 2.56 32.42 9.68
CA PRO A 757 2.25 33.55 8.80
C PRO A 757 3.12 34.76 9.16
N ASP A 758 3.52 35.53 8.15
CA ASP A 758 4.37 36.71 8.31
C ASP A 758 3.54 37.91 8.87
N PRO A 759 3.88 38.46 10.06
CA PRO A 759 3.16 39.59 10.64
C PRO A 759 3.29 40.91 9.86
N ASP A 760 4.29 41.06 8.98
CA ASP A 760 4.43 42.24 8.13
C ASP A 760 3.59 42.11 6.83
N GLN A 761 3.11 40.90 6.50
CA GLN A 761 2.29 40.62 5.31
C GLN A 761 0.79 40.48 5.62
N PHE A 762 0.43 39.91 6.78
CA PHE A 762 -0.94 39.50 7.10
C PHE A 762 -1.44 40.18 8.39
N ASP A 763 -2.71 40.61 8.41
CA ASP A 763 -3.34 41.16 9.62
C ASP A 763 -3.63 40.05 10.66
N CYS A 764 -4.04 40.40 11.88
CA CYS A 764 -4.28 39.39 12.92
C CYS A 764 -5.46 38.43 12.62
N ILE A 765 -6.42 38.82 11.77
CA ILE A 765 -7.50 37.94 11.31
C ILE A 765 -6.93 36.95 10.29
N ASP A 766 -6.20 37.44 9.28
CA ASP A 766 -5.56 36.59 8.26
C ASP A 766 -4.57 35.60 8.90
N GLN A 767 -3.78 36.04 9.87
CA GLN A 767 -2.88 35.16 10.62
C GLN A 767 -3.63 34.01 11.31
N GLU A 768 -4.71 34.30 12.06
CA GLU A 768 -5.50 33.27 12.74
C GLU A 768 -6.26 32.37 11.75
N VAL A 769 -6.85 32.91 10.68
CA VAL A 769 -7.53 32.12 9.66
C VAL A 769 -6.53 31.18 8.94
N ARG A 770 -5.31 31.64 8.63
CA ARG A 770 -4.24 30.80 8.06
C ARG A 770 -3.85 29.67 9.01
N LYS A 771 -3.69 29.93 10.32
CA LYS A 771 -3.46 28.89 11.34
C LYS A 771 -4.64 27.91 11.40
N ARG A 772 -5.88 28.39 11.50
CA ARG A 772 -7.13 27.60 11.59
C ARG A 772 -7.30 26.65 10.40
N VAL A 773 -7.11 27.15 9.18
CA VAL A 773 -7.19 26.36 7.94
C VAL A 773 -6.10 25.28 7.88
N TRP A 774 -4.85 25.59 8.25
CA TRP A 774 -3.78 24.58 8.30
C TRP A 774 -4.08 23.46 9.30
N TYR A 775 -4.52 23.80 10.51
CA TYR A 775 -4.85 22.80 11.53
C TYR A 775 -6.10 21.98 11.17
N ALA A 776 -7.01 22.53 10.35
CA ALA A 776 -8.14 21.79 9.81
C ALA A 776 -7.70 20.80 8.72
N CYS A 777 -6.75 21.18 7.84
CA CYS A 777 -6.08 20.24 6.93
C CYS A 777 -5.41 19.09 7.70
N PHE A 778 -4.52 19.41 8.66
CA PHE A 778 -3.84 18.41 9.49
C PHE A 778 -4.81 17.50 10.25
N GLY A 779 -5.80 18.08 10.94
CA GLY A 779 -6.74 17.32 11.76
C GLY A 779 -7.66 16.41 10.94
N LEU A 780 -8.11 16.86 9.77
CA LEU A 780 -8.93 16.05 8.87
C LEU A 780 -8.10 14.97 8.16
N ASP A 781 -6.83 15.25 7.84
CA ASP A 781 -5.87 14.29 7.29
C ASP A 781 -5.57 13.15 8.28
N LYS A 782 -5.22 13.46 9.54
CA LYS A 782 -4.99 12.41 10.56
C LYS A 782 -6.25 11.59 10.83
N LEU A 783 -7.42 12.24 10.89
CA LEU A 783 -8.71 11.57 11.07
C LEU A 783 -9.05 10.64 9.90
N LEU A 784 -8.97 11.10 8.64
CA LEU A 784 -9.32 10.27 7.48
C LEU A 784 -8.26 9.21 7.16
N SER A 785 -6.98 9.47 7.46
CA SER A 785 -5.91 8.48 7.37
C SER A 785 -6.16 7.30 8.31
N MET A 786 -6.49 7.59 9.58
CA MET A 786 -6.88 6.59 10.58
C MET A 786 -8.18 5.86 10.18
N ILE A 787 -9.21 6.60 9.76
CA ILE A 787 -10.50 6.00 9.37
C ILE A 787 -10.32 5.06 8.18
N TYR A 788 -9.69 5.50 7.08
CA TYR A 788 -9.59 4.72 5.85
C TYR A 788 -8.38 3.77 5.79
N GLY A 789 -7.40 3.87 6.70
CA GLY A 789 -6.16 3.08 6.67
C GLY A 789 -5.17 3.54 5.61
N ARG A 790 -5.20 4.83 5.24
CA ARG A 790 -4.40 5.43 4.17
C ARG A 790 -3.26 6.28 4.76
N PRO A 791 -2.08 6.39 4.12
CA PRO A 791 -1.00 7.24 4.63
C PRO A 791 -1.35 8.72 4.61
N ALA A 792 -1.10 9.41 5.73
CA ALA A 792 -1.33 10.84 5.90
C ALA A 792 -0.45 11.71 4.97
N ALA A 793 -1.02 12.78 4.42
CA ALA A 793 -0.31 13.74 3.56
C ALA A 793 0.39 14.88 4.35
N THR A 794 0.07 15.03 5.63
CA THR A 794 0.69 15.95 6.57
C THR A 794 1.45 15.19 7.67
N SER A 795 2.45 15.83 8.27
CA SER A 795 3.10 15.32 9.48
C SER A 795 3.56 16.46 10.38
N THR A 796 3.54 16.28 11.70
CA THR A 796 4.14 17.22 12.66
C THR A 796 5.63 17.49 12.41
N ALA A 797 6.33 16.60 11.70
CA ALA A 797 7.70 16.81 11.27
C ALA A 797 7.86 17.70 10.00
N THR A 798 6.78 18.01 9.26
CA THR A 798 6.83 18.72 7.97
C THR A 798 6.25 20.13 7.99
N PHE A 799 5.79 20.64 9.15
CA PHE A 799 5.27 22.00 9.29
C PHE A 799 5.74 22.68 10.59
N THR A 800 5.70 24.01 10.62
CA THR A 800 6.13 24.83 11.77
C THR A 800 5.08 25.84 12.23
N THR A 801 3.90 25.87 11.59
CA THR A 801 2.77 26.72 11.97
C THR A 801 2.35 26.48 13.44
N PRO A 802 2.34 27.53 14.30
CA PRO A 802 1.82 27.41 15.66
C PRO A 802 0.31 27.11 15.63
N PRO A 803 -0.27 26.53 16.69
CA PRO A 803 -1.71 26.39 16.82
C PRO A 803 -2.39 27.78 16.79
N PRO A 804 -3.68 27.86 16.40
CA PRO A 804 -4.51 29.04 16.63
C PRO A 804 -4.51 29.47 18.11
N GLU A 805 -4.76 30.75 18.35
CA GLU A 805 -4.95 31.25 19.71
C GLU A 805 -6.32 30.82 20.27
N ASP A 806 -6.40 30.56 21.58
CA ASP A 806 -7.64 30.12 22.26
C ASP A 806 -8.59 31.30 22.54
N LEU A 807 -9.03 31.95 21.45
CA LEU A 807 -9.78 33.20 21.45
C LEU A 807 -11.03 33.10 20.56
N ASP A 808 -12.14 33.64 21.08
CA ASP A 808 -13.36 33.86 20.31
C ASP A 808 -13.20 35.01 19.33
N ASP A 809 -13.95 35.00 18.23
CA ASP A 809 -13.73 35.92 17.10
C ASP A 809 -13.89 37.40 17.46
N ASP A 810 -14.75 37.75 18.42
CA ASP A 810 -14.84 39.14 18.93
C ASP A 810 -13.54 39.64 19.59
N CYS A 811 -12.64 38.74 20.00
CA CYS A 811 -11.33 39.06 20.53
C CYS A 811 -10.27 39.29 19.44
N ILE A 812 -10.56 38.94 18.18
CA ILE A 812 -9.63 39.06 17.04
C ILE A 812 -9.99 40.32 16.26
N ARG A 813 -9.06 41.26 16.13
CA ARG A 813 -9.25 42.51 15.38
C ARG A 813 -8.04 42.71 14.46
N PRO A 814 -8.19 43.34 13.27
CA PRO A 814 -7.12 43.43 12.26
C PRO A 814 -5.73 43.79 12.80
N ASN A 815 -5.69 44.78 13.70
CA ASN A 815 -4.43 45.34 14.22
C ASN A 815 -3.99 44.77 15.57
N ARG A 816 -4.76 43.87 16.21
CA ARG A 816 -4.43 43.25 17.52
C ARG A 816 -5.37 42.13 17.94
N LEU A 817 -4.83 41.19 18.70
CA LEU A 817 -5.60 40.26 19.54
C LEU A 817 -5.96 40.91 20.90
N LEU A 818 -7.09 40.50 21.48
CA LEU A 818 -7.61 40.96 22.77
C LEU A 818 -7.76 39.78 23.73
N PHE A 819 -6.88 39.66 24.73
CA PHE A 819 -6.99 38.58 25.71
C PHE A 819 -7.97 38.98 26.83
N PRO A 820 -9.06 38.21 27.08
CA PRO A 820 -10.04 38.56 28.10
C PRO A 820 -9.45 38.42 29.52
N SER A 821 -9.89 39.29 30.43
CA SER A 821 -9.40 39.34 31.83
C SER A 821 -9.97 38.24 32.73
N VAL A 822 -10.92 37.46 32.23
CA VAL A 822 -11.48 36.27 32.89
C VAL A 822 -11.28 35.11 31.91
N HIS A 823 -10.74 33.99 32.39
CA HIS A 823 -10.53 32.79 31.59
C HIS A 823 -11.84 32.01 31.35
N THR A 824 -12.77 32.61 30.61
CA THR A 824 -13.87 31.89 29.96
C THR A 824 -13.30 31.04 28.83
N THR A 825 -13.62 29.75 28.80
CA THR A 825 -13.19 28.83 27.74
C THR A 825 -13.80 29.25 26.39
N SER A 826 -12.98 29.46 25.37
CA SER A 826 -13.40 29.89 24.03
C SER A 826 -14.07 28.75 23.25
N SER A 827 -14.92 29.08 22.28
CA SER A 827 -15.36 28.17 21.20
C SER A 827 -14.19 27.42 20.55
N MET A 828 -13.03 28.08 20.37
CA MET A 828 -11.81 27.51 19.80
C MET A 828 -11.21 26.36 20.61
N SER A 829 -11.48 26.29 21.92
CA SER A 829 -10.84 25.32 22.82
C SER A 829 -11.13 23.86 22.44
N PHE A 830 -12.30 23.56 21.85
CA PHE A 830 -12.61 22.21 21.34
C PHE A 830 -11.63 21.83 20.21
N PHE A 831 -11.48 22.70 19.23
CA PHE A 831 -10.61 22.47 18.07
C PHE A 831 -9.14 22.36 18.46
N LEU A 832 -8.69 23.12 19.45
CA LEU A 832 -7.33 23.02 20.00
C LEU A 832 -7.10 21.71 20.74
N GLN A 833 -8.05 21.24 21.55
CA GLN A 833 -7.93 19.96 22.26
C GLN A 833 -7.98 18.76 21.29
N VAL A 834 -8.83 18.81 20.25
CA VAL A 834 -8.79 17.85 19.12
C VAL A 834 -7.45 17.90 18.39
N SER A 835 -6.88 19.09 18.16
CA SER A 835 -5.59 19.26 17.48
C SER A 835 -4.43 18.66 18.28
N LYS A 836 -4.42 18.77 19.61
CA LYS A 836 -3.46 18.08 20.48
C LYS A 836 -3.63 16.57 20.38
N LEU A 837 -4.86 16.07 20.54
CA LEU A 837 -5.22 14.66 20.49
C LEU A 837 -4.80 13.98 19.16
N TYR A 838 -4.93 14.68 18.03
CA TYR A 838 -4.50 14.16 16.73
C TYR A 838 -2.98 14.20 16.48
N ARG A 839 -2.18 14.87 17.33
CA ARG A 839 -0.72 14.67 17.36
C ARG A 839 -0.34 13.37 18.06
N LEU A 840 -1.04 13.01 19.14
CA LEU A 840 -0.88 11.69 19.79
C LEU A 840 -1.24 10.56 18.81
N LEU A 841 -2.33 10.73 18.05
CA LEU A 841 -2.72 9.80 16.97
C LEU A 841 -1.63 9.59 15.91
N GLU A 842 -0.88 10.64 15.54
CA GLU A 842 0.27 10.48 14.64
C GLU A 842 1.37 9.61 15.29
N ALA A 843 1.74 9.87 16.55
CA ALA A 843 2.73 9.05 17.25
C ALA A 843 2.30 7.57 17.37
N ILE A 844 1.01 7.31 17.61
CA ILE A 844 0.45 5.95 17.66
C ILE A 844 0.49 5.25 16.30
N THR A 845 0.20 5.95 15.20
CA THR A 845 0.26 5.35 13.85
C THR A 845 1.68 5.05 13.36
N MET A 846 2.72 5.59 14.02
CA MET A 846 4.12 5.26 13.76
C MET A 846 4.63 4.03 14.55
N LEU A 847 3.83 3.45 15.46
CA LEU A 847 4.23 2.26 16.20
C LEU A 847 4.34 1.02 15.29
N GLY A 848 5.27 0.13 15.62
CA GLY A 848 5.32 -1.22 15.07
C GLY A 848 4.27 -2.15 15.71
N ASP A 849 4.09 -3.34 15.14
CA ASP A 849 3.11 -4.32 15.61
C ASP A 849 3.49 -5.01 16.94
N GLN A 850 4.71 -4.77 17.43
CA GLN A 850 5.20 -5.07 18.78
C GLN A 850 6.09 -3.91 19.28
N PRO A 851 5.53 -2.79 19.78
CA PRO A 851 6.30 -1.65 20.25
C PRO A 851 6.94 -1.93 21.62
N ALA A 852 7.89 -1.08 22.01
CA ALA A 852 8.47 -1.14 23.34
C ALA A 852 7.43 -0.75 24.39
N LEU A 853 7.48 -1.42 25.56
CA LEU A 853 6.61 -1.09 26.70
C LEU A 853 6.81 0.36 27.18
N ALA A 854 8.00 0.93 26.95
CA ALA A 854 8.31 2.33 27.22
C ALA A 854 7.58 3.31 26.28
N ASP A 855 7.30 2.94 25.03
CA ASP A 855 6.52 3.79 24.11
C ASP A 855 5.03 3.78 24.48
N LEU A 856 4.50 2.62 24.91
CA LEU A 856 3.14 2.54 25.43
C LEU A 856 2.98 3.40 26.70
N VAL A 857 3.88 3.26 27.68
CA VAL A 857 3.86 4.09 28.91
C VAL A 857 4.00 5.58 28.60
N ARG A 858 4.89 5.95 27.67
CA ARG A 858 5.05 7.35 27.26
C ARG A 858 3.79 7.91 26.61
N LEU A 859 3.11 7.15 25.75
CA LEU A 859 1.86 7.59 25.11
C LEU A 859 0.68 7.64 26.10
N ASP A 860 0.67 6.77 27.11
CA ASP A 860 -0.25 6.78 28.25
C ASP A 860 -0.04 8.05 29.10
N GLU A 861 1.21 8.37 29.48
CA GLU A 861 1.58 9.61 30.18
C GLU A 861 1.26 10.88 29.37
N GLU A 862 1.52 10.89 28.05
CA GLU A 862 1.16 11.99 27.15
C GLU A 862 -0.37 12.15 27.03
N PHE A 863 -1.14 11.05 27.09
CA PHE A 863 -2.61 11.05 27.04
C PHE A 863 -3.26 11.46 28.37
N GLU A 864 -2.80 10.96 29.53
CA GLU A 864 -3.22 11.41 30.86
C GLU A 864 -2.95 12.92 31.03
N THR A 865 -1.78 13.39 30.57
CA THR A 865 -1.43 14.83 30.58
C THR A 865 -2.41 15.64 29.74
N TRP A 866 -2.72 15.20 28.52
CA TRP A 866 -3.72 15.84 27.67
C TRP A 866 -5.11 15.86 28.32
N GLN A 867 -5.55 14.74 28.92
CA GLN A 867 -6.85 14.62 29.57
C GLN A 867 -6.97 15.56 30.78
N ALA A 868 -5.87 15.74 31.53
CA ALA A 868 -5.79 16.71 32.62
C ALA A 868 -5.91 18.18 32.13
N GLU A 869 -5.42 18.49 30.93
CA GLU A 869 -5.52 19.82 30.30
C GLU A 869 -6.90 20.12 29.65
N VAL A 870 -7.80 19.16 29.48
CA VAL A 870 -9.12 19.39 28.85
C VAL A 870 -9.95 20.36 29.71
N PRO A 871 -10.48 21.48 29.18
CA PRO A 871 -11.30 22.42 29.95
C PRO A 871 -12.55 21.80 30.56
N VAL A 872 -12.99 22.33 31.71
CA VAL A 872 -14.12 21.79 32.50
C VAL A 872 -15.49 21.86 31.77
N ARG A 873 -15.62 22.64 30.68
CA ARG A 873 -16.79 22.62 29.78
C ARG A 873 -16.68 21.68 28.56
N LEU A 874 -15.60 20.90 28.47
CA LEU A 874 -15.39 19.90 27.43
C LEU A 874 -15.21 18.48 28.03
N ARG A 875 -15.53 18.33 29.32
CA ARG A 875 -15.57 17.06 30.04
C ARG A 875 -17.03 16.67 30.25
N ILE A 876 -17.38 15.44 29.87
CA ILE A 876 -18.71 14.88 30.12
C ILE A 876 -19.02 14.88 31.61
N ARG A 877 -20.29 15.13 31.96
CA ARG A 877 -20.82 15.05 33.32
C ARG A 877 -22.00 14.09 33.35
N GLU A 878 -21.93 13.11 34.25
CA GLU A 878 -22.93 12.03 34.42
C GLU A 878 -24.37 12.52 34.61
N ALA A 879 -24.57 13.77 35.02
CA ALA A 879 -25.88 14.35 35.32
C ALA A 879 -26.60 15.00 34.12
N SER A 880 -25.92 15.27 32.99
CA SER A 880 -26.54 15.86 31.79
C SER A 880 -25.64 15.83 30.55
N LEU A 881 -25.86 14.87 29.65
CA LEU A 881 -25.33 14.92 28.27
C LEU A 881 -26.24 15.71 27.31
N ARG A 882 -27.40 16.19 27.77
CA ARG A 882 -28.31 17.01 26.94
C ARG A 882 -27.68 18.37 26.63
N GLY A 883 -27.26 18.56 25.38
CA GLY A 883 -26.87 19.87 24.83
C GLY A 883 -25.37 20.18 24.76
N ASP A 884 -24.49 19.22 25.09
CA ASP A 884 -23.03 19.39 24.97
C ASP A 884 -22.43 18.43 23.92
N GLU A 885 -22.74 18.72 22.66
CA GLU A 885 -22.23 17.99 21.49
C GLU A 885 -20.69 18.01 21.42
N ALA A 886 -20.07 19.13 21.80
CA ALA A 886 -18.62 19.30 21.75
C ALA A 886 -17.90 18.38 22.76
N ALA A 887 -18.34 18.34 24.03
CA ALA A 887 -17.78 17.41 25.01
C ALA A 887 -17.98 15.95 24.62
N LEU A 888 -19.17 15.60 24.10
CA LEU A 888 -19.49 14.24 23.65
C LEU A 888 -18.61 13.79 22.48
N ILE A 889 -18.45 14.63 21.45
CA ILE A 889 -17.59 14.33 20.30
C ILE A 889 -16.10 14.31 20.71
N LEU A 890 -15.68 15.12 21.69
CA LEU A 890 -14.31 15.08 22.21
C LEU A 890 -14.03 13.75 22.94
N ALA A 891 -14.94 13.31 23.81
CA ALA A 891 -14.80 12.05 24.54
C ALA A 891 -14.76 10.84 23.60
N LEU A 892 -15.66 10.75 22.62
CA LEU A 892 -15.65 9.65 21.64
C LEU A 892 -14.33 9.60 20.83
N ARG A 893 -13.72 10.76 20.53
CA ARG A 893 -12.38 10.83 19.92
C ARG A 893 -11.27 10.45 20.89
N ALA A 894 -11.36 10.85 22.16
CA ALA A 894 -10.41 10.52 23.20
C ALA A 894 -10.36 9.01 23.45
N ASN A 895 -11.54 8.40 23.60
CA ASN A 895 -11.70 6.96 23.81
C ASN A 895 -11.16 6.15 22.63
N MET A 896 -11.35 6.61 21.40
CA MET A 896 -10.74 6.00 20.22
C MET A 896 -9.20 6.02 20.29
N VAL A 897 -8.58 7.15 20.69
CA VAL A 897 -7.12 7.25 20.85
C VAL A 897 -6.62 6.35 21.98
N CYS A 898 -7.29 6.34 23.14
CA CYS A 898 -7.00 5.43 24.25
C CYS A 898 -7.06 3.95 23.82
N ILE A 899 -8.13 3.54 23.12
CA ILE A 899 -8.25 2.18 22.54
C ILE A 899 -7.07 1.89 21.59
N LEU A 900 -6.67 2.84 20.73
CA LEU A 900 -5.55 2.64 19.81
C LEU A 900 -4.19 2.50 20.52
N ILE A 901 -3.98 3.13 21.68
CA ILE A 901 -2.82 2.90 22.56
C ILE A 901 -2.86 1.48 23.14
N HIS A 902 -3.96 1.11 23.80
CA HIS A 902 -3.98 -0.07 24.67
C HIS A 902 -4.39 -1.39 24.00
N ARG A 903 -5.03 -1.37 22.81
CA ARG A 903 -5.58 -2.56 22.13
C ARG A 903 -4.60 -3.71 21.90
N GLN A 904 -3.30 -3.41 21.81
CA GLN A 904 -2.26 -4.44 21.61
C GLN A 904 -2.17 -5.43 22.78
N SER A 905 -2.66 -5.07 23.97
CA SER A 905 -2.81 -5.98 25.11
C SER A 905 -3.82 -7.12 24.92
N LEU A 906 -4.62 -7.10 23.83
CA LEU A 906 -5.61 -8.12 23.47
C LEU A 906 -5.10 -9.12 22.42
N VAL A 907 -3.91 -8.90 21.83
CA VAL A 907 -3.34 -9.76 20.77
C VAL A 907 -3.14 -11.21 21.23
N SER A 908 -2.91 -11.44 22.54
CA SER A 908 -2.84 -12.80 23.10
C SER A 908 -4.17 -13.56 22.95
N GLY A 909 -5.30 -12.92 23.24
CA GLY A 909 -6.63 -13.54 23.13
C GLY A 909 -6.96 -13.88 21.67
N LEU A 910 -6.62 -12.99 20.74
CA LEU A 910 -6.78 -13.25 19.30
C LEU A 910 -5.91 -14.40 18.79
N SER A 911 -4.70 -14.57 19.32
CA SER A 911 -3.84 -15.69 18.93
C SER A 911 -4.45 -17.06 19.29
N ALA A 912 -5.30 -17.14 20.33
CA ALA A 912 -5.99 -18.37 20.71
C ALA A 912 -6.93 -18.88 19.60
N LEU A 913 -7.71 -18.00 18.95
CA LEU A 913 -8.59 -18.35 17.83
C LEU A 913 -7.82 -18.97 16.65
N SER A 914 -6.62 -18.45 16.35
CA SER A 914 -5.77 -18.96 15.27
C SER A 914 -5.26 -20.39 15.53
N SER A 915 -5.13 -20.77 16.81
CA SER A 915 -4.47 -22.02 17.21
C SER A 915 -5.32 -23.29 17.04
N VAL A 916 -6.64 -23.16 16.84
CA VAL A 916 -7.62 -24.27 16.82
C VAL A 916 -7.33 -25.32 15.74
N SER A 917 -6.54 -24.99 14.71
CA SER A 917 -6.10 -25.90 13.65
C SER A 917 -4.91 -26.81 14.01
N SER A 918 -4.31 -26.67 15.21
CA SER A 918 -3.21 -27.52 15.68
C SER A 918 -3.36 -27.92 17.15
N SER A 919 -3.42 -29.22 17.40
CA SER A 919 -3.62 -29.82 18.73
C SER A 919 -2.36 -29.82 19.60
N SER A 920 -1.76 -28.65 19.79
CA SER A 920 -0.61 -28.43 20.65
C SER A 920 -0.64 -27.03 21.28
N ILE A 921 -1.23 -26.91 22.47
CA ILE A 921 -1.15 -25.69 23.29
C ILE A 921 0.34 -25.43 23.61
N PRO A 922 0.93 -24.31 23.16
CA PRO A 922 2.30 -23.98 23.54
C PRO A 922 2.32 -23.64 25.04
N SER A 923 2.99 -24.47 25.86
CA SER A 923 3.12 -24.15 27.28
C SER A 923 3.81 -22.80 27.47
N THR A 924 3.33 -21.98 28.40
CA THR A 924 3.79 -20.61 28.68
C THR A 924 5.19 -20.54 29.32
N LYS A 925 6.18 -21.06 28.60
CA LYS A 925 7.60 -21.19 28.97
C LYS A 925 8.51 -20.63 27.87
N GLY A 926 8.29 -19.35 27.53
CA GLY A 926 9.07 -18.65 26.50
C GLY A 926 9.11 -17.12 26.63
N TRP A 927 8.54 -16.54 27.70
CA TRP A 927 8.59 -15.10 27.96
C TRP A 927 9.65 -14.78 29.02
N GLU A 928 10.87 -14.46 28.58
CA GLU A 928 11.93 -13.90 29.44
C GLU A 928 11.71 -12.40 29.75
N GLY A 929 10.44 -11.98 29.83
CA GLY A 929 10.00 -10.66 30.30
C GLY A 929 9.38 -10.80 31.69
N GLY A 930 10.09 -10.33 32.73
CA GLY A 930 9.68 -10.54 34.13
C GLY A 930 8.30 -9.97 34.49
N ARG A 931 7.74 -10.45 35.62
CA ARG A 931 6.36 -10.24 36.14
C ARG A 931 5.74 -8.84 35.91
N LEU A 932 6.57 -7.79 35.95
CA LEU A 932 6.18 -6.41 35.67
C LEU A 932 5.53 -6.24 34.29
N ARG A 933 6.06 -6.85 33.23
CA ARG A 933 5.49 -6.78 31.87
C ARG A 933 4.09 -7.39 31.81
N THR A 934 3.90 -8.55 32.45
CA THR A 934 2.58 -9.21 32.55
C THR A 934 1.57 -8.33 33.28
N SER A 935 1.96 -7.75 34.43
CA SER A 935 1.09 -6.86 35.22
C SER A 935 0.73 -5.57 34.46
N MET A 936 1.68 -4.96 33.73
CA MET A 936 1.42 -3.77 32.91
C MET A 936 0.49 -4.08 31.73
N LEU A 937 0.69 -5.20 31.03
CA LEU A 937 -0.21 -5.62 29.95
C LEU A 937 -1.63 -5.93 30.46
N GLN A 938 -1.77 -6.53 31.65
CA GLN A 938 -3.06 -6.77 32.28
C GLN A 938 -3.79 -5.46 32.65
N ARG A 939 -3.08 -4.45 33.17
CA ARG A 939 -3.66 -3.11 33.42
C ARG A 939 -4.05 -2.42 32.10
N SER A 940 -3.19 -2.48 31.08
CA SER A 940 -3.50 -1.94 29.74
C SER A 940 -4.77 -2.58 29.15
N ARG A 941 -4.97 -3.88 29.36
CA ARG A 941 -6.18 -4.60 28.91
C ARG A 941 -7.44 -4.08 29.60
N GLN A 942 -7.39 -3.82 30.91
CA GLN A 942 -8.50 -3.27 31.68
C GLN A 942 -8.86 -1.84 31.24
N ILE A 943 -7.86 -0.99 30.96
CA ILE A 943 -8.09 0.35 30.41
C ILE A 943 -8.78 0.24 29.04
N CYS A 944 -8.25 -0.59 28.14
CA CYS A 944 -8.81 -0.76 26.79
C CYS A 944 -10.27 -1.21 26.79
N VAL A 945 -10.65 -2.14 27.68
CA VAL A 945 -12.04 -2.66 27.77
C VAL A 945 -12.97 -1.64 28.41
N SER A 946 -12.60 -1.05 29.54
CA SER A 946 -13.45 -0.04 30.20
C SER A 946 -13.69 1.20 29.33
N THR A 947 -12.71 1.60 28.51
CA THR A 947 -12.90 2.64 27.48
C THR A 947 -13.85 2.20 26.35
N ALA A 948 -13.87 0.92 25.97
CA ALA A 948 -14.85 0.40 25.00
C ALA A 948 -16.27 0.34 25.58
N GLU A 949 -16.43 -0.09 26.84
CA GLU A 949 -17.70 -0.06 27.57
C GLU A 949 -18.23 1.37 27.74
N GLU A 950 -17.37 2.33 28.06
CA GLU A 950 -17.72 3.75 28.10
C GLU A 950 -18.14 4.28 26.72
N THR A 951 -17.42 3.90 25.67
CA THR A 951 -17.78 4.30 24.30
C THR A 951 -19.16 3.77 23.89
N ILE A 952 -19.49 2.53 24.28
CA ILE A 952 -20.83 1.96 24.07
C ILE A 952 -21.89 2.74 24.85
N ARG A 953 -21.64 3.06 26.12
CA ARG A 953 -22.54 3.86 26.98
C ARG A 953 -22.80 5.26 26.40
N LEU A 954 -21.75 5.96 25.97
CA LEU A 954 -21.85 7.30 25.39
C LEU A 954 -22.61 7.30 24.06
N VAL A 955 -22.39 6.30 23.20
CA VAL A 955 -23.17 6.19 21.96
C VAL A 955 -24.61 5.72 22.24
N ALA A 956 -24.86 4.91 23.27
CA ALA A 956 -26.21 4.52 23.67
C ALA A 956 -27.05 5.71 24.14
N GLU A 957 -26.49 6.55 25.03
CA GLU A 957 -27.19 7.74 25.49
C GLU A 957 -27.41 8.73 24.32
N ARG A 958 -26.41 8.92 23.45
CA ARG A 958 -26.58 9.71 22.22
C ARG A 958 -27.65 9.12 21.31
N HIS A 959 -27.69 7.80 21.14
CA HIS A 959 -28.65 7.15 20.25
C HIS A 959 -30.07 7.40 20.73
N GLU A 960 -30.36 7.20 22.02
CA GLU A 960 -31.71 7.42 22.56
C GLU A 960 -32.11 8.90 22.54
N GLN A 961 -31.16 9.84 22.70
CA GLN A 961 -31.39 11.27 22.50
C GLN A 961 -31.67 11.67 21.04
N THR A 962 -31.11 10.96 20.05
CA THR A 962 -31.17 11.36 18.62
C THR A 962 -32.15 10.54 17.77
N LYS A 963 -32.63 9.39 18.27
CA LYS A 963 -33.49 8.37 17.64
C LYS A 963 -34.70 8.90 16.85
N SER A 964 -35.25 10.03 17.27
CA SER A 964 -36.45 10.66 16.72
C SER A 964 -36.20 11.99 15.99
N ALA A 965 -34.96 12.50 16.01
CA ALA A 965 -34.63 13.87 15.58
C ALA A 965 -33.50 13.95 14.55
N MET A 966 -32.64 12.93 14.45
CA MET A 966 -31.54 12.84 13.48
C MET A 966 -31.44 11.42 12.91
N GLY A 967 -31.15 11.30 11.62
CA GLY A 967 -30.80 10.01 11.01
C GLY A 967 -29.53 9.40 11.63
N PRO A 968 -29.33 8.07 11.58
CA PRO A 968 -28.17 7.41 12.17
C PRO A 968 -26.83 7.98 11.69
N SER A 969 -26.13 8.70 12.56
CA SER A 969 -24.77 9.18 12.26
C SER A 969 -23.86 7.97 12.03
N TRP A 970 -23.19 7.95 10.86
CA TRP A 970 -22.21 6.93 10.50
C TRP A 970 -21.11 6.77 11.57
N PHE A 971 -20.75 7.86 12.25
CA PHE A 971 -19.78 7.84 13.35
C PHE A 971 -20.25 6.99 14.54
N ASN A 972 -21.56 6.91 14.83
CA ASN A 972 -22.07 6.06 15.92
C ASN A 972 -21.81 4.58 15.62
N LEU A 973 -22.01 4.15 14.35
CA LEU A 973 -21.67 2.80 13.91
C LEU A 973 -20.15 2.56 13.98
N TYR A 974 -19.35 3.56 13.63
CA TYR A 974 -17.89 3.49 13.69
C TYR A 974 -17.38 3.26 15.12
N TYR A 975 -17.86 4.05 16.10
CA TYR A 975 -17.47 3.94 17.50
C TYR A 975 -18.01 2.66 18.17
N LEU A 976 -19.27 2.27 17.90
CA LEU A 976 -19.85 1.05 18.46
C LEU A 976 -19.12 -0.21 17.98
N PHE A 977 -18.93 -0.37 16.67
CA PHE A 977 -18.31 -1.59 16.14
C PHE A 977 -16.84 -1.72 16.58
N THR A 978 -16.09 -0.60 16.64
CA THR A 978 -14.73 -0.62 17.19
C THR A 978 -14.73 -1.12 18.64
N SER A 979 -15.70 -0.70 19.45
CA SER A 979 -15.87 -1.14 20.84
C SER A 979 -16.28 -2.61 20.93
N ILE A 980 -17.15 -3.08 20.04
CA ILE A 980 -17.53 -4.50 19.91
C ILE A 980 -16.31 -5.36 19.60
N LEU A 981 -15.42 -4.96 18.67
CA LEU A 981 -14.20 -5.71 18.37
C LEU A 981 -13.29 -5.85 19.59
N ILE A 982 -13.15 -4.79 20.39
CA ILE A 982 -12.35 -4.81 21.63
C ILE A 982 -12.94 -5.76 22.67
N ILE A 983 -14.25 -5.72 22.89
CA ILE A 983 -14.94 -6.62 23.83
C ILE A 983 -14.94 -8.07 23.35
N VAL A 984 -15.18 -8.33 22.06
CA VAL A 984 -15.06 -9.66 21.44
C VAL A 984 -13.64 -10.21 21.65
N SER A 985 -12.61 -9.41 21.38
CA SER A 985 -11.21 -9.80 21.61
C SER A 985 -10.88 -10.03 23.08
N HIS A 986 -11.68 -9.50 24.00
CA HIS A 986 -11.55 -9.72 25.43
C HIS A 986 -12.18 -11.05 25.87
N VAL A 987 -13.46 -11.29 25.55
CA VAL A 987 -14.23 -12.48 26.02
C VAL A 987 -13.87 -13.77 25.26
N VAL A 988 -13.14 -13.67 24.15
CA VAL A 988 -12.52 -14.81 23.45
C VAL A 988 -11.35 -15.42 24.24
N ASP A 989 -10.71 -14.65 25.11
CA ASP A 989 -9.53 -15.09 25.86
C ASP A 989 -9.96 -16.01 27.03
N PRO A 990 -9.40 -17.23 27.18
CA PRO A 990 -9.83 -18.18 28.19
C PRO A 990 -9.78 -17.68 29.65
N ASP A 991 -8.93 -16.70 29.95
CA ASP A 991 -8.81 -16.09 31.28
C ASP A 991 -9.91 -15.04 31.58
N PHE A 992 -10.69 -14.63 30.57
CA PHE A 992 -11.63 -13.48 30.63
C PHE A 992 -13.03 -13.74 30.04
N GLN A 993 -13.28 -14.94 29.53
CA GLN A 993 -14.55 -15.37 28.91
C GLN A 993 -15.83 -15.16 29.77
N ASP A 994 -15.68 -15.09 31.09
CA ASP A 994 -16.77 -15.04 32.07
C ASP A 994 -17.05 -13.59 32.57
N ASP A 995 -16.46 -12.56 31.93
CA ASP A 995 -16.68 -11.17 32.28
C ASP A 995 -18.11 -10.70 31.90
N ARG A 996 -18.96 -10.62 32.92
CA ARG A 996 -20.36 -10.22 32.80
C ARG A 996 -20.55 -8.76 32.37
N SER A 997 -19.62 -7.86 32.67
CA SER A 997 -19.73 -6.45 32.28
C SER A 997 -19.46 -6.31 30.79
N ALA A 998 -18.39 -6.95 30.32
CA ALA A 998 -18.05 -7.00 28.90
C ALA A 998 -19.18 -7.64 28.07
N LEU A 999 -19.72 -8.78 28.50
CA LEU A 999 -20.83 -9.46 27.82
C LEU A 999 -22.13 -8.62 27.80
N MET A 1000 -22.45 -7.89 28.87
CA MET A 1000 -23.62 -7.01 28.92
C MET A 1000 -23.50 -5.84 27.93
N HIS A 1001 -22.34 -5.17 27.89
CA HIS A 1001 -22.11 -4.09 26.93
C HIS A 1001 -22.04 -4.61 25.48
N LEU A 1002 -21.59 -5.85 25.25
CA LEU A 1002 -21.62 -6.50 23.93
C LEU A 1002 -23.05 -6.66 23.40
N ASP A 1003 -23.95 -7.22 24.21
CA ASP A 1003 -25.36 -7.35 23.84
C ASP A 1003 -26.00 -5.98 23.57
N GLN A 1004 -25.79 -5.01 24.47
CA GLN A 1004 -26.29 -3.65 24.31
C GLN A 1004 -25.85 -3.05 22.97
N ALA A 1005 -24.58 -3.20 22.60
CA ALA A 1005 -24.03 -2.67 21.35
C ALA A 1005 -24.56 -3.39 20.10
N VAL A 1006 -24.69 -4.72 20.14
CA VAL A 1006 -25.29 -5.51 19.04
C VAL A 1006 -26.77 -5.17 18.86
N ASN A 1007 -27.53 -5.03 19.95
CA ASN A 1007 -28.95 -4.66 19.90
C ASN A 1007 -29.17 -3.21 19.44
N MET A 1008 -28.25 -2.28 19.70
CA MET A 1008 -28.28 -0.95 19.08
C MET A 1008 -28.06 -1.00 17.57
N ILE A 1009 -27.03 -1.73 17.10
CA ILE A 1009 -26.79 -1.89 15.65
C ILE A 1009 -27.98 -2.59 14.97
N ARG A 1010 -28.62 -3.56 15.64
CA ARG A 1010 -29.88 -4.18 15.20
C ARG A 1010 -31.02 -3.17 15.07
N GLN A 1011 -31.23 -2.29 16.05
CA GLN A 1011 -32.25 -1.23 15.97
C GLN A 1011 -31.95 -0.23 14.83
N MET A 1012 -30.68 0.18 14.69
CA MET A 1012 -30.25 1.05 13.59
C MET A 1012 -30.40 0.38 12.21
N SER A 1013 -30.32 -0.94 12.12
CA SER A 1013 -30.47 -1.69 10.86
C SER A 1013 -31.86 -1.57 10.22
N VAL A 1014 -32.92 -1.36 10.99
CA VAL A 1014 -34.30 -1.28 10.46
C VAL A 1014 -34.43 -0.18 9.40
N ASN A 1015 -33.78 0.97 9.61
CA ASN A 1015 -33.91 2.17 8.79
C ASN A 1015 -32.64 2.56 8.02
N HIS A 1016 -31.53 1.81 8.13
CA HIS A 1016 -30.24 2.24 7.58
C HIS A 1016 -29.42 1.09 6.97
N LEU A 1017 -29.26 1.10 5.65
CA LEU A 1017 -28.58 0.07 4.86
C LEU A 1017 -27.14 -0.23 5.34
N CYS A 1018 -26.40 0.77 5.79
CA CYS A 1018 -25.05 0.57 6.31
C CYS A 1018 -25.05 -0.21 7.65
N ALA A 1019 -26.09 -0.02 8.47
CA ALA A 1019 -26.26 -0.75 9.72
C ALA A 1019 -26.75 -2.19 9.47
N GLN A 1020 -27.55 -2.44 8.43
CA GLN A 1020 -27.93 -3.80 7.99
C GLN A 1020 -26.71 -4.64 7.63
N ARG A 1021 -25.78 -4.05 6.86
CA ARG A 1021 -24.54 -4.72 6.45
C ARG A 1021 -23.55 -4.91 7.59
N ALA A 1022 -23.42 -3.92 8.48
CA ALA A 1022 -22.65 -4.07 9.71
C ALA A 1022 -23.21 -5.17 10.63
N TYR A 1023 -24.54 -5.23 10.78
CA TYR A 1023 -25.23 -6.26 11.56
C TYR A 1023 -25.01 -7.67 10.96
N ALA A 1024 -25.19 -7.83 9.65
CA ALA A 1024 -24.97 -9.11 8.96
C ALA A 1024 -23.52 -9.60 9.08
N PHE A 1025 -22.53 -8.70 9.04
CA PHE A 1025 -21.14 -9.05 9.33
C PHE A 1025 -20.93 -9.49 10.78
N LEU A 1026 -21.50 -8.77 11.76
CA LEU A 1026 -21.42 -9.14 13.17
C LEU A 1026 -22.05 -10.51 13.46
N GLN A 1027 -23.19 -10.83 12.83
CA GLN A 1027 -23.79 -12.16 12.94
C GLN A 1027 -22.86 -13.27 12.41
N GLN A 1028 -22.15 -13.04 11.29
CA GLN A 1028 -21.15 -13.99 10.78
C GLN A 1028 -19.95 -14.12 11.73
N LEU A 1029 -19.45 -13.02 12.28
CA LEU A 1029 -18.33 -13.03 13.23
C LEU A 1029 -18.69 -13.80 14.50
N LEU A 1030 -19.82 -13.49 15.14
CA LEU A 1030 -20.30 -14.17 16.35
C LEU A 1030 -20.57 -15.67 16.08
N GLY A 1031 -21.11 -16.01 14.91
CA GLY A 1031 -21.34 -17.40 14.48
C GLY A 1031 -20.06 -18.21 14.21
N VAL A 1032 -18.90 -17.56 14.03
CA VAL A 1032 -17.58 -18.23 14.02
C VAL A 1032 -17.10 -18.50 15.46
N LEU A 1033 -17.38 -17.61 16.41
CA LEU A 1033 -16.91 -17.75 17.80
C LEU A 1033 -17.56 -18.94 18.52
N ASP A 1034 -18.88 -19.16 18.39
CA ASP A 1034 -19.56 -20.34 18.99
C ASP A 1034 -18.90 -21.66 18.52
N ARG A 1035 -18.51 -21.74 17.24
CA ARG A 1035 -17.84 -22.92 16.66
C ARG A 1035 -16.43 -23.18 17.21
N THR A 1036 -15.87 -22.26 18.00
CA THR A 1036 -14.55 -22.40 18.63
C THR A 1036 -14.60 -22.74 20.13
N MET A 1037 -15.79 -22.83 20.74
CA MET A 1037 -15.96 -23.22 22.15
C MET A 1037 -15.85 -24.74 22.36
N PRO A 1038 -15.06 -25.24 23.33
CA PRO A 1038 -14.91 -26.68 23.60
C PRO A 1038 -16.18 -27.38 24.10
N GLU A 1039 -16.43 -28.62 23.65
CA GLU A 1039 -17.68 -29.36 23.86
C GLU A 1039 -18.07 -29.59 25.34
N ASP A 1040 -17.11 -29.77 26.24
CA ASP A 1040 -17.38 -29.93 27.68
C ASP A 1040 -18.05 -28.70 28.32
N ARG A 1041 -18.00 -27.53 27.66
CA ARG A 1041 -18.69 -26.32 28.12
C ARG A 1041 -20.19 -26.34 27.86
N ARG A 1042 -20.67 -26.96 26.78
CA ARG A 1042 -22.12 -27.12 26.52
C ARG A 1042 -22.78 -27.85 27.70
N ARG A 1043 -22.17 -28.98 28.13
CA ARG A 1043 -22.55 -29.77 29.31
C ARG A 1043 -22.31 -29.10 30.68
N SER A 1044 -21.74 -27.90 30.70
CA SER A 1044 -21.48 -27.13 31.91
C SER A 1044 -22.47 -25.98 32.05
N LEU A 1045 -22.86 -25.35 30.94
CA LEU A 1045 -23.92 -24.34 30.88
C LEU A 1045 -25.31 -24.96 31.14
N GLU A 1046 -25.60 -26.13 30.57
CA GLU A 1046 -26.82 -26.94 30.82
C GLU A 1046 -27.12 -27.17 32.32
N ARG A 1047 -26.10 -27.10 33.19
CA ARG A 1047 -26.24 -27.33 34.64
C ARG A 1047 -26.57 -26.09 35.47
N TYR A 1048 -26.58 -24.90 34.88
CA TYR A 1048 -27.00 -23.66 35.55
C TYR A 1048 -28.45 -23.25 35.22
N SER A 1049 -29.12 -23.93 34.28
CA SER A 1049 -30.50 -23.63 33.84
C SER A 1049 -31.60 -24.17 34.77
N THR A 1050 -31.33 -24.38 36.07
CA THR A 1050 -32.34 -24.81 37.06
C THR A 1050 -32.83 -23.63 37.91
N PRO A 1051 -34.10 -23.19 37.77
CA PRO A 1051 -34.60 -22.00 38.46
C PRO A 1051 -34.87 -22.24 39.96
N PRO A 1052 -34.71 -21.21 40.81
CA PRO A 1052 -35.01 -21.31 42.24
C PRO A 1052 -36.51 -21.24 42.54
N THR A 1053 -37.03 -22.18 43.33
CA THR A 1053 -38.44 -22.23 43.73
C THR A 1053 -38.79 -21.14 44.76
N VAL A 1054 -39.85 -20.35 44.50
CA VAL A 1054 -40.35 -19.30 45.41
C VAL A 1054 -41.87 -19.46 45.64
N MET A 1055 -42.37 -19.09 46.83
CA MET A 1055 -43.78 -19.24 47.25
C MET A 1055 -44.62 -17.95 47.10
N THR A 1056 -45.95 -18.10 47.15
CA THR A 1056 -46.97 -17.09 46.80
C THR A 1056 -47.55 -16.31 48.01
N GLY A 1057 -48.12 -15.11 47.79
CA GLY A 1057 -48.85 -14.34 48.84
C GLY A 1057 -49.53 -13.01 48.42
N SER A 1058 -50.87 -13.01 48.33
CA SER A 1058 -51.83 -11.91 47.99
C SER A 1058 -51.89 -10.70 48.97
N ASN A 1059 -52.65 -9.57 48.82
CA ASN A 1059 -54.07 -9.39 48.37
C ASN A 1059 -54.58 -7.89 48.39
N ARG A 1060 -55.54 -7.52 47.48
CA ARG A 1060 -56.69 -6.53 47.57
C ARG A 1060 -56.49 -5.01 47.86
N GLY A 1061 -57.40 -4.10 47.45
CA GLY A 1061 -58.61 -4.20 46.56
C GLY A 1061 -59.71 -3.09 46.74
N ALA A 1062 -60.74 -3.10 45.85
CA ALA A 1062 -62.00 -2.28 45.79
C ALA A 1062 -61.90 -0.83 45.23
N ALA A 1063 -62.85 -0.24 44.48
CA ALA A 1063 -64.03 -0.65 43.64
C ALA A 1063 -64.47 0.63 42.80
N GLU A 1064 -65.54 0.86 42.01
CA GLU A 1064 -66.85 0.33 41.49
C GLU A 1064 -67.20 1.21 40.22
N THR A 1065 -68.24 1.13 39.36
CA THR A 1065 -69.23 0.15 38.80
C THR A 1065 -70.23 0.95 37.90
N THR A 1066 -70.72 0.47 36.72
CA THR A 1066 -72.10 0.74 36.12
C THR A 1066 -72.33 0.34 34.61
N ILE A 1067 -73.40 -0.43 34.36
CA ILE A 1067 -74.37 -0.57 33.21
C ILE A 1067 -74.00 -0.50 31.69
N TYR A 1068 -74.21 -1.65 30.99
CA TYR A 1068 -74.77 -1.97 29.63
C TYR A 1068 -74.46 -1.11 28.37
N SER A 1069 -74.30 -1.65 27.14
CA SER A 1069 -74.21 -3.05 26.62
C SER A 1069 -73.90 -3.14 25.10
N ASN A 1070 -73.20 -4.20 24.66
CA ASN A 1070 -73.03 -4.71 23.26
C ASN A 1070 -72.36 -3.75 22.24
N CYS A 1071 -71.52 -4.15 21.27
CA CYS A 1071 -70.73 -5.37 20.95
C CYS A 1071 -69.68 -4.92 19.90
N THR A 1072 -68.48 -5.50 19.68
CA THR A 1072 -67.89 -6.79 20.08
C THR A 1072 -66.35 -6.65 20.15
N THR A 1073 -65.67 -7.34 21.09
CA THR A 1073 -64.21 -7.64 21.12
C THR A 1073 -63.23 -6.49 20.78
N MET A 1074 -62.73 -5.73 21.77
CA MET A 1074 -61.61 -6.05 22.69
C MET A 1074 -60.23 -6.05 21.98
N THR A 1075 -59.34 -5.05 22.12
CA THR A 1075 -58.71 -4.38 23.30
C THR A 1075 -57.52 -5.13 23.89
N ALA A 1076 -56.47 -4.40 24.26
CA ALA A 1076 -55.21 -4.94 24.75
C ALA A 1076 -55.29 -5.44 26.21
N ASP A 1077 -54.51 -6.47 26.52
CA ASP A 1077 -54.17 -6.93 27.87
C ASP A 1077 -52.73 -6.47 28.24
N GLU A 1078 -52.45 -6.44 29.54
CA GLU A 1078 -51.17 -6.04 30.12
C GLU A 1078 -50.24 -7.25 30.30
N ALA A 1079 -48.98 -7.14 29.86
CA ALA A 1079 -47.89 -8.03 30.29
C ALA A 1079 -46.51 -7.39 30.07
N MET A 1080 -46.06 -6.56 31.01
CA MET A 1080 -44.64 -6.58 31.39
C MET A 1080 -44.52 -7.49 32.62
N GLU A 1081 -44.18 -8.76 32.39
CA GLU A 1081 -43.55 -9.59 33.43
C GLU A 1081 -42.07 -9.78 33.09
N ASP A 1082 -41.26 -9.92 34.15
CA ASP A 1082 -39.81 -9.87 34.07
C ASP A 1082 -39.24 -11.14 33.41
N GLY A 1083 -38.57 -10.94 32.27
CA GLY A 1083 -38.16 -12.02 31.38
C GLY A 1083 -36.93 -11.61 30.59
N GLY A 1084 -35.76 -11.66 31.24
CA GLY A 1084 -34.48 -11.54 30.55
C GLY A 1084 -34.40 -12.60 29.44
N VAL A 1085 -34.31 -12.15 28.18
CA VAL A 1085 -34.39 -13.03 27.02
C VAL A 1085 -33.16 -13.91 26.97
N ASP A 1086 -33.32 -15.17 27.37
CA ASP A 1086 -32.25 -16.14 27.40
C ASP A 1086 -31.70 -16.38 25.99
N LEU A 1087 -30.37 -16.33 25.85
CA LEU A 1087 -29.66 -16.28 24.57
C LEU A 1087 -29.99 -17.49 23.68
N TRP A 1088 -30.31 -18.61 24.32
CA TRP A 1088 -30.65 -19.89 23.69
C TRP A 1088 -32.00 -19.87 22.94
N SER A 1089 -32.96 -19.05 23.36
CA SER A 1089 -34.27 -18.94 22.67
C SER A 1089 -34.16 -18.31 21.27
N LEU A 1090 -33.16 -17.44 21.07
CA LEU A 1090 -32.80 -16.88 19.76
C LEU A 1090 -32.01 -17.90 18.90
N TRP A 1091 -31.42 -18.90 19.54
CA TRP A 1091 -30.59 -19.93 18.90
C TRP A 1091 -31.46 -21.03 18.27
N ASP A 1092 -32.40 -21.59 19.03
CA ASP A 1092 -33.35 -22.61 18.55
C ASP A 1092 -34.17 -22.11 17.35
N THR A 1093 -34.63 -20.85 17.39
CA THR A 1093 -35.40 -20.25 16.28
C THR A 1093 -34.61 -20.08 14.98
N THR A 1094 -33.28 -20.07 15.01
CA THR A 1094 -32.47 -20.17 13.78
C THR A 1094 -32.30 -21.59 13.25
N GLN A 1095 -32.51 -22.61 14.07
CA GLN A 1095 -32.32 -24.01 13.68
C GLN A 1095 -33.52 -24.54 12.87
N ASP A 1096 -34.76 -24.21 13.26
CA ASP A 1096 -35.97 -24.53 12.49
C ASP A 1096 -35.94 -23.92 11.07
N LEU A 1097 -35.48 -22.68 10.94
CA LEU A 1097 -35.32 -21.99 9.65
C LEU A 1097 -34.36 -22.71 8.68
N THR A 1098 -33.40 -23.48 9.20
CA THR A 1098 -32.54 -24.35 8.36
C THR A 1098 -33.16 -25.70 8.01
N MET A 1099 -34.18 -26.17 8.73
CA MET A 1099 -34.83 -27.44 8.43
C MET A 1099 -35.93 -27.30 7.37
N ASP A 1100 -36.77 -26.26 7.42
CA ASP A 1100 -37.85 -26.09 6.43
C ASP A 1100 -37.39 -25.54 5.07
N LEU A 1101 -36.15 -25.04 4.95
CA LEU A 1101 -35.57 -24.74 3.64
C LEU A 1101 -35.16 -26.00 2.88
N GLY A 1102 -34.85 -27.10 3.59
CA GLY A 1102 -34.50 -28.38 2.99
C GLY A 1102 -35.70 -29.14 2.41
N SER A 1103 -36.86 -29.07 3.09
CA SER A 1103 -38.11 -29.71 2.66
C SER A 1103 -38.67 -29.13 1.37
N GLN A 1104 -38.55 -27.81 1.17
CA GLN A 1104 -39.15 -27.11 0.02
C GLN A 1104 -38.28 -27.14 -1.26
N LEU A 1105 -36.96 -27.37 -1.14
CA LEU A 1105 -36.05 -27.38 -2.29
C LEU A 1105 -36.14 -28.65 -3.17
N GLU A 1106 -36.60 -29.78 -2.64
CA GLU A 1106 -36.77 -31.01 -3.45
C GLU A 1106 -38.04 -30.99 -4.34
N LEU A 1107 -39.04 -30.15 -4.03
CA LEU A 1107 -40.33 -30.15 -4.74
C LEU A 1107 -40.31 -29.45 -6.12
N HIS A 1108 -39.29 -28.66 -6.44
CA HIS A 1108 -39.25 -27.82 -7.65
C HIS A 1108 -38.31 -28.28 -8.76
N SER A 1109 -37.81 -29.52 -8.69
CA SER A 1109 -36.94 -30.11 -9.73
C SER A 1109 -37.68 -30.81 -10.88
N SER A 1110 -39.02 -30.85 -10.88
CA SER A 1110 -39.81 -31.58 -11.89
C SER A 1110 -41.12 -30.90 -12.31
N LEU A 1111 -41.04 -29.92 -13.22
CA LEU A 1111 -42.08 -29.62 -14.22
C LEU A 1111 -41.52 -28.65 -15.27
N GLY A 1112 -41.58 -29.03 -16.55
CA GLY A 1112 -41.15 -28.18 -17.66
C GLY A 1112 -42.31 -27.84 -18.61
N SER A 1113 -42.06 -26.92 -19.53
CA SER A 1113 -42.93 -26.64 -20.69
C SER A 1113 -44.38 -26.25 -20.39
N ALA A 1114 -44.60 -24.98 -20.04
CA ALA A 1114 -45.84 -24.29 -20.38
C ALA A 1114 -45.57 -22.82 -20.73
N THR A 1115 -46.34 -22.28 -21.67
CA THR A 1115 -46.57 -20.84 -21.81
C THR A 1115 -47.43 -20.33 -20.65
N TRP A 1116 -47.61 -19.02 -20.52
CA TRP A 1116 -48.91 -18.34 -20.70
C TRP A 1116 -48.73 -16.83 -20.48
N SER A 1117 -49.63 -16.04 -21.07
CA SER A 1117 -49.50 -14.58 -21.19
C SER A 1117 -50.60 -13.83 -20.46
N TRP A 1118 -50.23 -12.74 -19.79
CA TRP A 1118 -51.14 -11.61 -19.51
C TRP A 1118 -50.39 -10.30 -19.83
N GLY A 1119 -51.03 -9.27 -20.39
CA GLY A 1119 -52.43 -9.21 -20.80
C GLY A 1119 -53.06 -7.83 -20.55
N VAL A 1120 -52.45 -6.76 -21.04
CA VAL A 1120 -53.00 -5.40 -20.98
C VAL A 1120 -52.85 -4.74 -22.35
N GLU A 1121 -53.98 -4.48 -22.99
CA GLU A 1121 -54.12 -3.66 -24.20
C GLU A 1121 -54.05 -2.16 -23.79
N ASN A 1122 -53.96 -1.13 -24.66
CA ASN A 1122 -54.37 -1.01 -26.06
C ASN A 1122 -53.56 0.14 -26.76
N PRO A 1123 -53.90 0.70 -27.95
CA PRO A 1123 -53.06 0.51 -29.14
C PRO A 1123 -52.46 1.80 -29.75
N GLY A 1124 -51.66 1.65 -30.83
CA GLY A 1124 -51.63 2.66 -31.90
C GLY A 1124 -50.32 2.90 -32.68
N ALA A 1125 -49.95 1.99 -33.60
CA ALA A 1125 -49.23 2.30 -34.86
C ALA A 1125 -49.10 1.03 -35.73
N GLU A 1126 -49.44 1.09 -37.02
CA GLU A 1126 -49.34 -0.04 -37.97
C GLU A 1126 -48.42 0.27 -39.17
N SER A 1127 -47.92 -0.79 -39.82
CA SER A 1127 -47.45 -0.83 -41.23
C SER A 1127 -46.13 -0.10 -41.58
N LEU A 1128 -45.34 -0.45 -42.61
CA LEU A 1128 -45.29 -1.58 -43.57
C LEU A 1128 -43.91 -2.28 -43.45
N MET A 1129 -43.65 -3.58 -43.69
CA MET A 1129 -44.05 -4.60 -44.68
C MET A 1129 -43.06 -4.77 -45.87
N GLN A 1130 -42.80 -6.04 -46.22
CA GLN A 1130 -42.20 -6.59 -47.47
C GLN A 1130 -40.66 -6.65 -47.65
N SER A 1131 -40.14 -7.89 -47.59
CA SER A 1131 -39.12 -8.42 -48.50
C SER A 1131 -39.82 -9.01 -49.76
N PRO A 1132 -39.13 -9.32 -50.89
CA PRO A 1132 -38.57 -10.69 -51.03
C PRO A 1132 -37.41 -10.91 -52.06
N THR A 1133 -36.66 -12.02 -51.92
CA THR A 1133 -36.01 -12.87 -52.99
C THR A 1133 -35.01 -12.28 -54.03
N ALA A 1134 -34.18 -13.04 -54.77
CA ALA A 1134 -33.44 -14.31 -54.54
C ALA A 1134 -32.50 -14.65 -55.75
N LEU A 1135 -31.55 -15.60 -55.53
CA LEU A 1135 -30.93 -16.55 -56.49
C LEU A 1135 -29.76 -16.16 -57.46
N SER A 1136 -28.95 -17.21 -57.73
CA SER A 1136 -27.86 -17.38 -58.73
C SER A 1136 -26.51 -16.70 -58.45
N GLY A 1137 -25.35 -17.32 -58.76
CA GLY A 1137 -25.11 -18.69 -59.23
C GLY A 1137 -23.62 -19.10 -59.31
N ILE A 1138 -23.34 -20.39 -59.09
CA ILE A 1138 -22.03 -21.10 -59.14
C ILE A 1138 -22.13 -22.03 -60.39
N PRO A 1139 -21.09 -22.25 -61.25
CA PRO A 1139 -19.78 -22.78 -60.86
C PRO A 1139 -18.53 -22.25 -61.61
N GLY A 1140 -17.35 -22.66 -61.10
CA GLY A 1140 -16.01 -22.40 -61.65
C GLY A 1140 -14.95 -22.93 -60.70
#